data_AF-A0A1R2CLE5-F1
#
_entry.id   AF-A0A1R2CLE5-F1
#
_cell.length_a   1.000
_cell.length_b   1.000
_cell.length_c   1.000
_cell.angle_alpha   90.00
_cell.angle_beta   90.00
_cell.angle_gamma   90.00
#
_symmetry.space_group_name_H-M   'P 1'
#
loop_
_entity.id
_entity.type
_entity.pdbx_description
1 polymer ?
#
loop_
_entity_poly.entity_id
_entity_poly.type
_entity_poly.pdbx_seq_one_letter_code
_entity_poly.pdbx_strand_id
1 'polypeptide(L)'
;MFSSASESDVLIIWGGEDENGFNNDMNVYNIIFNTWNTIAPSTYMIPSKRKAACMAFKLPYAYIYGGIDVNGVLGDFWQFNFGNNSYSKISEYILISYAYCTVDDTIFRVFGGLGGKGLRTDLELIYTFSLKTWTYYPFTIYRSSNGLYLKIDDLEFIFGGHYEFKYLSNEYLLSISSIYFRNTTDNLIYLPGYTYYNTSIYYFGGGYYLSECILFNNLPKPEFGKIDLVRICKNLGCKIYCSKGFYIDDGVCKICPPGTYSEGKENSECIKCPKGCYNPYEGADSLRQCYPCREGAFNDKLGAKICKLCPPNHYCPAGSQKIYDIRIKKDLVESVQPKIYESSFSLEWLSLLQFLGIGIIIFILIAAFCSNKLRKLVMKIDYFTTSHNHDLGDYIQIKTSFIGGQFTIILFGSGLIIFVSVCAVFTLDNIAEIKTLMPLVILENYVDTFKADIKAEFELKNYGDSCFEDKNYTKAFYSSAYCSNEIYAVSSNINMQSNIINCYKDADNTCIVSYFCSKCEINLNSTLKLTFIEKLSYATDILVNITSESSIPESSSSVSMQITPDSGNIFIGPIASEFFFSMTPSYFTSSLSKFPSKITGYHVSPESSPKSGSQNSIEDISIATQLSININFIKLLTGLYTSRYQKQSVLIFISGIFGTLSGLVGIIGILMSQFEKRIKKRKSKFLLNKTLKDIIDNEAICKMNFNRFKDYKSRYESLGKLSNDKNSEIEILNLSA
;
A
#
# COMPACT_ATOMS: atom_id res chain seq x y z
N MET A 1 -10.50 -49.34 -3.79
CA MET A 1 -11.09 -48.53 -2.70
C MET A 1 -10.31 -47.23 -2.57
N PHE A 2 -10.96 -46.12 -2.91
CA PHE A 2 -10.44 -44.76 -2.78
C PHE A 2 -10.88 -44.16 -1.45
N SER A 3 -10.23 -43.07 -1.04
CA SER A 3 -10.70 -42.24 0.08
C SER A 3 -11.60 -41.13 -0.46
N SER A 4 -12.63 -40.75 0.28
CA SER A 4 -13.50 -39.65 -0.13
C SER A 4 -13.99 -38.83 1.06
N ALA A 5 -14.25 -37.55 0.84
CA ALA A 5 -14.98 -36.71 1.78
C ALA A 5 -15.77 -35.63 1.04
N SER A 6 -16.81 -35.12 1.70
CA SER A 6 -17.61 -34.01 1.22
C SER A 6 -17.64 -32.90 2.26
N GLU A 7 -17.53 -31.66 1.80
CA GLU A 7 -17.66 -30.45 2.61
C GLU A 7 -18.14 -29.30 1.71
N SER A 8 -19.09 -28.48 2.17
CA SER A 8 -19.64 -27.39 1.36
C SER A 8 -20.21 -27.90 0.03
N ASP A 9 -19.82 -27.32 -1.10
CA ASP A 9 -20.36 -27.66 -2.43
C ASP A 9 -19.54 -28.72 -3.18
N VAL A 10 -18.63 -29.41 -2.49
CA VAL A 10 -17.63 -30.27 -3.13
C VAL A 10 -17.57 -31.67 -2.56
N LEU A 11 -17.31 -32.64 -3.44
CA LEU A 11 -16.91 -34.00 -3.12
C LEU A 11 -15.47 -34.19 -3.58
N ILE A 12 -14.61 -34.67 -2.68
CA ILE A 12 -13.21 -34.92 -2.95
C ILE A 12 -12.97 -36.42 -2.89
N ILE A 13 -12.28 -36.94 -3.89
CA ILE A 13 -11.86 -38.34 -4.00
C ILE A 13 -10.34 -38.37 -4.17
N TRP A 14 -9.70 -39.33 -3.52
CA TRP A 14 -8.25 -39.49 -3.61
C TRP A 14 -7.81 -40.95 -3.69
N GLY A 15 -6.86 -41.19 -4.59
CA GLY A 15 -6.20 -42.47 -4.78
C GLY A 15 -7.16 -43.60 -5.14
N GLY A 16 -6.80 -44.83 -4.77
CA GLY A 16 -7.59 -46.02 -5.07
C GLY A 16 -6.93 -46.90 -6.13
N GLU A 17 -7.78 -47.64 -6.86
CA GLU A 17 -7.36 -48.65 -7.83
C GLU A 17 -8.37 -48.66 -8.97
N ASP A 18 -7.87 -48.61 -10.21
CA ASP A 18 -8.63 -48.79 -11.44
C ASP A 18 -8.04 -49.94 -12.27
N GLU A 19 -8.49 -50.11 -13.52
CA GLU A 19 -7.98 -51.15 -14.44
C GLU A 19 -6.48 -51.00 -14.77
N ASN A 20 -5.92 -49.80 -14.63
CA ASN A 20 -4.51 -49.49 -14.87
C ASN A 20 -3.64 -49.63 -13.61
N GLY A 21 -4.24 -49.89 -12.44
CA GLY A 21 -3.56 -50.13 -11.17
C GLY A 21 -3.86 -49.09 -10.10
N PHE A 22 -2.92 -48.88 -9.17
CA PHE A 22 -3.11 -47.92 -8.08
C PHE A 22 -2.96 -46.47 -8.55
N ASN A 23 -3.72 -45.59 -7.88
CA ASN A 23 -3.73 -44.15 -8.15
C ASN A 23 -3.38 -43.33 -6.90
N ASN A 24 -3.02 -42.07 -7.11
CA ASN A 24 -2.73 -41.05 -6.08
C ASN A 24 -3.22 -39.66 -6.51
N ASP A 25 -4.10 -39.60 -7.51
CA ASP A 25 -4.74 -38.39 -7.98
C ASP A 25 -5.76 -37.88 -6.97
N MET A 26 -5.92 -36.56 -6.93
CA MET A 26 -6.94 -35.88 -6.13
C MET A 26 -7.97 -35.28 -7.08
N ASN A 27 -9.17 -35.84 -7.07
CA ASN A 27 -10.27 -35.42 -7.92
C ASN A 27 -11.33 -34.71 -7.08
N VAL A 28 -11.78 -33.57 -7.59
CA VAL A 28 -12.75 -32.70 -6.98
C VAL A 28 -13.97 -32.64 -7.88
N TYR A 29 -15.14 -32.89 -7.32
CA TYR A 29 -16.42 -32.66 -7.98
C TYR A 29 -17.10 -31.44 -7.37
N ASN A 30 -17.39 -30.44 -8.20
CA ASN A 30 -18.19 -29.29 -7.80
C ASN A 30 -19.67 -29.53 -8.14
N ILE A 31 -20.54 -29.52 -7.13
CA ILE A 31 -21.97 -29.81 -7.31
C ILE A 31 -22.74 -28.68 -8.02
N ILE A 32 -22.28 -27.43 -7.89
CA ILE A 32 -22.90 -26.25 -8.51
C ILE A 32 -22.67 -26.26 -10.02
N PHE A 33 -21.44 -26.55 -10.44
CA PHE A 33 -21.08 -26.58 -11.85
C PHE A 33 -21.29 -27.94 -12.51
N ASN A 34 -21.46 -29.01 -11.72
CA ASN A 34 -21.55 -30.39 -12.20
C ASN A 34 -20.29 -30.77 -13.02
N THR A 35 -19.11 -30.46 -12.48
CA THR A 35 -17.81 -30.67 -13.13
C THR A 35 -16.82 -31.38 -12.21
N TRP A 36 -15.96 -32.21 -12.83
CA TRP A 36 -14.81 -32.84 -12.18
C TRP A 36 -13.52 -32.10 -12.55
N ASN A 37 -12.71 -31.77 -11.56
CA ASN A 37 -11.39 -31.17 -11.71
C ASN A 37 -10.35 -32.00 -10.95
N THR A 38 -9.24 -32.33 -11.60
CA THR A 38 -8.09 -32.99 -10.96
C THR A 38 -7.10 -31.94 -10.46
N ILE A 39 -6.73 -31.99 -9.18
CA ILE A 39 -5.75 -31.07 -8.62
C ILE A 39 -4.33 -31.52 -8.99
N ALA A 40 -3.61 -30.65 -9.69
CA ALA A 40 -2.20 -30.85 -9.97
C ALA A 40 -1.35 -30.34 -8.80
N PRO A 41 -0.57 -31.21 -8.13
CA PRO A 41 0.29 -30.79 -7.03
C PRO A 41 1.45 -29.92 -7.54
N SER A 42 1.82 -28.90 -6.75
CA SER A 42 2.97 -28.03 -7.02
C SER A 42 4.31 -28.65 -6.61
N THR A 43 4.28 -29.73 -5.84
CA THR A 43 5.47 -30.44 -5.33
C THR A 43 5.73 -31.75 -6.07
N TYR A 44 7.02 -32.07 -6.27
CA TYR A 44 7.44 -33.38 -6.80
C TYR A 44 7.34 -34.50 -5.76
N MET A 45 7.46 -34.18 -4.47
CA MET A 45 7.29 -35.13 -3.39
C MET A 45 5.80 -35.30 -3.11
N ILE A 46 5.26 -36.45 -3.51
CA ILE A 46 3.84 -36.80 -3.38
C ILE A 46 3.71 -38.23 -2.82
N PRO A 47 2.58 -38.60 -2.19
CA PRO A 47 2.35 -39.96 -1.73
C PRO A 47 2.41 -40.96 -2.90
N SER A 48 2.88 -42.18 -2.63
CA SER A 48 2.86 -43.26 -3.64
C SER A 48 1.42 -43.61 -4.05
N LYS A 49 1.27 -44.09 -5.28
CA LYS A 49 0.01 -44.66 -5.80
C LYS A 49 -0.47 -45.78 -4.89
N ARG A 50 -1.65 -45.62 -4.29
CA ARG A 50 -2.14 -46.54 -3.25
C ARG A 50 -3.66 -46.56 -3.13
N LYS A 51 -4.16 -47.67 -2.58
CA LYS A 51 -5.56 -47.82 -2.14
C LYS A 51 -5.66 -47.92 -0.63
N ALA A 52 -6.88 -47.84 -0.11
CA ALA A 52 -7.19 -48.12 1.30
C ALA A 52 -6.42 -47.25 2.33
N ALA A 53 -5.97 -46.08 1.90
CA ALA A 53 -5.48 -45.06 2.80
C ALA A 53 -6.67 -44.43 3.55
N CYS A 54 -6.42 -43.96 4.76
CA CYS A 54 -7.41 -43.15 5.44
C CYS A 54 -7.19 -41.67 5.13
N MET A 55 -8.29 -40.94 4.94
CA MET A 55 -8.27 -39.50 4.73
C MET A 55 -9.20 -38.77 5.68
N ALA A 56 -8.70 -37.70 6.31
CA ALA A 56 -9.51 -36.79 7.12
C ALA A 56 -9.34 -35.37 6.60
N PHE A 57 -10.45 -34.63 6.52
CA PHE A 57 -10.49 -33.29 5.96
C PHE A 57 -10.72 -32.25 7.03
N LYS A 58 -9.96 -31.16 6.90
CA LYS A 58 -10.15 -29.94 7.67
C LYS A 58 -9.52 -28.80 6.91
N LEU A 59 -10.31 -28.14 6.07
CA LEU A 59 -9.82 -27.05 5.23
C LEU A 59 -9.05 -26.00 6.05
N PRO A 60 -7.88 -25.55 5.57
CA PRO A 60 -7.34 -25.71 4.21
C PRO A 60 -6.50 -27.00 3.99
N TYR A 61 -6.60 -28.01 4.87
CA TYR A 61 -5.80 -29.22 4.78
C TYR A 61 -6.61 -30.51 4.57
N ALA A 62 -6.00 -31.46 3.88
CA ALA A 62 -6.38 -32.87 3.92
C ALA A 62 -5.23 -33.70 4.50
N TYR A 63 -5.56 -34.66 5.33
CA TYR A 63 -4.60 -35.51 6.03
C TYR A 63 -4.76 -36.94 5.54
N ILE A 64 -3.66 -37.56 5.12
CA ILE A 64 -3.64 -38.89 4.49
C ILE A 64 -2.70 -39.80 5.27
N TYR A 65 -3.17 -40.96 5.68
CA TYR A 65 -2.38 -41.91 6.45
C TYR A 65 -2.45 -43.33 5.90
N GLY A 66 -1.27 -43.94 5.76
CA GLY A 66 -1.11 -45.35 5.44
C GLY A 66 -1.66 -45.76 4.07
N GLY A 67 -2.28 -46.94 4.02
CA GLY A 67 -2.79 -47.56 2.79
C GLY A 67 -1.88 -48.65 2.25
N ILE A 68 -2.13 -49.07 1.01
CA ILE A 68 -1.43 -50.18 0.34
C ILE A 68 -0.94 -49.71 -1.03
N ASP A 69 0.37 -49.74 -1.23
CA ASP A 69 0.99 -49.58 -2.55
C ASP A 69 1.55 -50.92 -3.08
N VAL A 70 2.30 -50.85 -4.17
CA VAL A 70 2.93 -52.00 -4.82
C VAL A 70 3.94 -52.74 -3.93
N ASN A 71 4.50 -52.07 -2.91
CA ASN A 71 5.47 -52.64 -1.99
C ASN A 71 4.82 -53.19 -0.70
N GLY A 72 3.57 -52.83 -0.42
CA GLY A 72 2.79 -53.35 0.69
C GLY A 72 2.07 -52.26 1.49
N VAL A 73 1.85 -52.54 2.77
CA VAL A 73 1.17 -51.62 3.69
C VAL A 73 2.11 -50.52 4.14
N LEU A 74 1.59 -49.29 4.22
CA LEU A 74 2.35 -48.08 4.50
C LEU A 74 1.94 -47.49 5.86
N GLY A 75 2.84 -46.69 6.45
CA GLY A 75 2.63 -46.01 7.74
C GLY A 75 3.04 -44.54 7.70
N ASP A 76 3.16 -43.98 6.51
CA ASP A 76 3.49 -42.58 6.25
C ASP A 76 2.27 -41.69 6.46
N PHE A 77 2.52 -40.51 7.03
CA PHE A 77 1.54 -39.48 7.31
C PHE A 77 1.81 -38.26 6.45
N TRP A 78 0.85 -37.92 5.60
CA TRP A 78 0.91 -36.81 4.66
C TRP A 78 -0.14 -35.77 4.97
N GLN A 79 0.19 -34.53 4.65
CA GLN A 79 -0.73 -33.41 4.60
C GLN A 79 -0.71 -32.84 3.19
N PHE A 80 -1.90 -32.59 2.66
CA PHE A 80 -2.10 -31.80 1.46
C PHE A 80 -2.63 -30.43 1.86
N ASN A 81 -2.03 -29.37 1.33
CA ASN A 81 -2.47 -28.00 1.55
C ASN A 81 -3.15 -27.46 0.29
N PHE A 82 -4.46 -27.21 0.38
CA PHE A 82 -5.26 -26.65 -0.72
C PHE A 82 -4.90 -25.20 -1.05
N GLY A 83 -4.22 -24.51 -0.14
CA GLY A 83 -3.81 -23.12 -0.31
C GLY A 83 -2.65 -22.94 -1.27
N ASN A 84 -1.71 -23.90 -1.34
CA ASN A 84 -0.56 -23.85 -2.25
C ASN A 84 -0.43 -25.11 -3.15
N ASN A 85 -1.45 -25.97 -3.13
CA ASN A 85 -1.51 -27.26 -3.80
C ASN A 85 -0.29 -28.15 -3.55
N SER A 86 0.27 -28.15 -2.34
CA SER A 86 1.48 -28.91 -2.02
C SER A 86 1.22 -30.07 -1.08
N TYR A 87 1.97 -31.16 -1.27
CA TYR A 87 2.08 -32.25 -0.31
C TYR A 87 3.28 -32.05 0.60
N SER A 88 3.09 -32.34 1.89
CA SER A 88 4.15 -32.42 2.88
C SER A 88 4.07 -33.77 3.62
N LYS A 89 5.19 -34.49 3.70
CA LYS A 89 5.29 -35.67 4.56
C LYS A 89 5.53 -35.19 5.99
N ILE A 90 4.58 -35.42 6.88
CA ILE A 90 4.66 -34.99 8.29
C ILE A 90 5.55 -35.95 9.07
N SER A 91 5.28 -37.26 8.94
CA SER A 91 5.98 -38.30 9.70
C SER A 91 5.75 -39.69 9.11
N GLU A 92 6.34 -40.69 9.72
CA GLU A 92 6.08 -42.11 9.45
C GLU A 92 6.08 -42.86 10.78
N TYR A 93 5.14 -43.77 10.95
CA TYR A 93 4.94 -44.46 12.23
C TYR A 93 4.61 -45.94 12.05
N ILE A 94 3.36 -46.36 12.28
CA ILE A 94 2.95 -47.76 12.23
C ILE A 94 2.26 -48.07 10.90
N LEU A 95 2.61 -49.19 10.28
CA LEU A 95 2.04 -49.62 9.01
C LEU A 95 0.57 -50.02 9.19
N ILE A 96 -0.36 -49.30 8.58
CA ILE A 96 -1.81 -49.54 8.69
C ILE A 96 -2.52 -49.29 7.33
N SER A 97 -3.46 -50.16 7.00
CA SER A 97 -4.40 -50.02 5.87
C SER A 97 -5.85 -50.18 6.32
N TYR A 98 -6.81 -49.68 5.55
CA TYR A 98 -8.25 -49.80 5.86
C TYR A 98 -8.65 -49.24 7.23
N ALA A 99 -7.90 -48.26 7.74
CA ALA A 99 -8.18 -47.62 9.02
C ALA A 99 -9.23 -46.53 8.88
N TYR A 100 -9.81 -46.15 10.03
CA TYR A 100 -10.57 -44.93 10.17
C TYR A 100 -9.66 -43.83 10.70
N CYS A 101 -9.99 -42.58 10.36
CA CYS A 101 -9.23 -41.43 10.79
C CYS A 101 -10.14 -40.22 10.97
N THR A 102 -9.79 -39.41 11.95
CA THR A 102 -10.47 -38.18 12.31
C THR A 102 -9.45 -37.10 12.63
N VAL A 103 -9.80 -35.85 12.38
CA VAL A 103 -8.93 -34.72 12.68
C VAL A 103 -9.71 -33.63 13.43
N ASP A 104 -9.06 -33.00 14.40
CA ASP A 104 -9.56 -31.81 15.11
C ASP A 104 -8.51 -30.68 15.10
N ASP A 105 -8.63 -29.67 15.98
CA ASP A 105 -7.67 -28.56 16.12
C ASP A 105 -6.31 -28.97 16.67
N THR A 106 -6.26 -30.06 17.41
CA THR A 106 -5.10 -30.42 18.24
C THR A 106 -4.46 -31.73 17.82
N ILE A 107 -5.27 -32.66 17.33
CA ILE A 107 -4.87 -34.04 17.10
C ILE A 107 -5.45 -34.64 15.82
N PHE A 108 -4.71 -35.60 15.28
CA PHE A 108 -5.14 -36.51 14.23
C PHE A 108 -5.14 -37.93 14.80
N ARG A 109 -6.27 -38.64 14.66
CA ARG A 109 -6.44 -40.00 15.20
C ARG A 109 -6.56 -41.01 14.08
N VAL A 110 -5.94 -42.17 14.27
CA VAL A 110 -6.04 -43.34 13.39
C VAL A 110 -6.33 -44.55 14.26
N PHE A 111 -7.36 -45.31 13.93
CA PHE A 111 -7.71 -46.51 14.69
C PHE A 111 -8.41 -47.54 13.80
N GLY A 112 -8.49 -48.77 14.31
CA GLY A 112 -8.86 -49.93 13.51
C GLY A 112 -7.83 -50.19 12.41
N GLY A 113 -8.28 -50.78 11.32
CA GLY A 113 -7.43 -51.13 10.18
C GLY A 113 -6.74 -52.49 10.30
N LEU A 114 -5.85 -52.75 9.34
CA LEU A 114 -5.06 -53.96 9.20
C LEU A 114 -3.58 -53.58 9.10
N GLY A 115 -2.75 -54.20 9.94
CA GLY A 115 -1.31 -53.97 9.97
C GLY A 115 -0.56 -54.63 8.81
N GLY A 116 0.75 -54.41 8.73
CA GLY A 116 1.59 -54.88 7.62
C GLY A 116 1.61 -56.39 7.35
N LYS A 117 1.28 -57.23 8.35
CA LYS A 117 1.13 -58.69 8.18
C LYS A 117 -0.30 -59.13 7.87
N GLY A 118 -1.22 -58.19 7.67
CA GLY A 118 -2.65 -58.48 7.52
C GLY A 118 -3.39 -58.77 8.83
N LEU A 119 -2.69 -58.67 9.96
CA LEU A 119 -3.25 -58.86 11.28
C LEU A 119 -3.98 -57.60 11.74
N ARG A 120 -5.02 -57.78 12.55
CA ARG A 120 -5.77 -56.69 13.17
C ARG A 120 -4.83 -55.78 13.98
N THR A 121 -5.06 -54.48 13.89
CA THR A 121 -4.46 -53.48 14.78
C THR A 121 -5.39 -53.19 15.95
N ASP A 122 -4.94 -53.50 17.16
CA ASP A 122 -5.58 -53.13 18.43
C ASP A 122 -5.04 -51.79 18.97
N LEU A 123 -4.64 -50.91 18.04
CA LEU A 123 -3.96 -49.66 18.34
C LEU A 123 -4.84 -48.48 17.94
N GLU A 124 -4.98 -47.52 18.85
CA GLU A 124 -5.37 -46.16 18.52
C GLU A 124 -4.10 -45.32 18.50
N LEU A 125 -3.85 -44.67 17.36
CA LEU A 125 -2.72 -43.76 17.15
C LEU A 125 -3.24 -42.33 17.20
N ILE A 126 -2.59 -41.50 18.00
CA ILE A 126 -2.92 -40.08 18.13
C ILE A 126 -1.66 -39.27 17.85
N TYR A 127 -1.73 -38.45 16.81
CA TYR A 127 -0.70 -37.47 16.49
C TYR A 127 -1.10 -36.11 17.04
N THR A 128 -0.24 -35.48 17.85
CA THR A 128 -0.48 -34.14 18.41
C THR A 128 0.28 -33.10 17.61
N PHE A 129 -0.43 -32.15 16.98
CA PHE A 129 0.18 -31.16 16.08
C PHE A 129 1.15 -30.21 16.79
N SER A 130 0.82 -29.78 18.02
CA SER A 130 1.65 -28.85 18.80
C SER A 130 3.00 -29.47 19.21
N LEU A 131 2.99 -30.74 19.61
CA LEU A 131 4.18 -31.48 20.04
C LEU A 131 4.91 -32.17 18.87
N LYS A 132 4.23 -32.35 17.74
CA LYS A 132 4.70 -33.11 16.57
C LYS A 132 5.07 -34.57 16.89
N THR A 133 4.37 -35.18 17.85
CA THR A 133 4.64 -36.54 18.33
C THR A 133 3.44 -37.46 18.17
N TRP A 134 3.74 -38.76 17.97
CA TRP A 134 2.76 -39.84 18.03
C TRP A 134 2.67 -40.43 19.43
N THR A 135 1.45 -40.73 19.84
CA THR A 135 1.13 -41.55 21.01
C THR A 135 0.25 -42.71 20.57
N TYR A 136 0.34 -43.85 21.25
CA TYR A 136 -0.50 -45.01 20.93
C TYR A 136 -1.08 -45.65 22.18
N TYR A 137 -2.27 -46.23 22.03
CA TYR A 137 -2.98 -46.96 23.09
C TYR A 137 -3.21 -48.41 22.64
N PRO A 138 -2.61 -49.42 23.31
CA PRO A 138 -2.56 -50.82 22.86
C PRO A 138 -3.81 -51.67 23.12
N PHE A 139 -4.93 -51.07 23.52
CA PHE A 139 -6.19 -51.78 23.72
C PHE A 139 -7.35 -50.91 23.26
N THR A 140 -7.83 -51.16 22.04
CA THR A 140 -9.06 -50.52 21.56
C THR A 140 -10.25 -51.47 21.69
N ILE A 141 -11.40 -50.89 21.97
CA ILE A 141 -12.70 -51.53 21.73
C ILE A 141 -13.01 -51.68 20.22
N TYR A 142 -12.23 -50.99 19.37
CA TYR A 142 -12.38 -50.89 17.92
C TYR A 142 -11.75 -52.10 17.23
N ARG A 143 -12.51 -53.19 17.23
CA ARG A 143 -12.01 -54.48 16.77
C ARG A 143 -12.29 -54.77 15.27
N SER A 144 -13.12 -53.96 14.60
CA SER A 144 -13.44 -54.13 13.18
C SER A 144 -12.94 -52.96 12.33
N SER A 145 -12.47 -53.27 11.12
CA SER A 145 -12.13 -52.29 10.07
C SER A 145 -13.13 -52.41 8.92
N ASN A 146 -13.14 -51.49 7.95
CA ASN A 146 -13.98 -51.64 6.73
C ASN A 146 -15.50 -51.68 6.96
N GLY A 147 -15.97 -51.16 8.09
CA GLY A 147 -17.38 -50.97 8.44
C GLY A 147 -17.77 -49.49 8.43
N LEU A 148 -18.83 -49.18 9.17
CA LEU A 148 -19.29 -47.82 9.42
C LEU A 148 -18.56 -47.26 10.64
N TYR A 149 -18.09 -46.02 10.55
CA TYR A 149 -17.58 -45.27 11.69
C TYR A 149 -18.17 -43.86 11.68
N LEU A 150 -18.79 -43.46 12.76
CA LEU A 150 -19.29 -42.11 12.94
C LEU A 150 -18.87 -41.59 14.30
N LYS A 151 -18.30 -40.39 14.30
CA LYS A 151 -18.00 -39.64 15.52
C LYS A 151 -18.74 -38.31 15.50
N ILE A 152 -19.51 -38.07 16.55
CA ILE A 152 -20.23 -36.82 16.79
C ILE A 152 -19.98 -36.44 18.25
N ASP A 153 -19.04 -35.52 18.46
CA ASP A 153 -18.68 -35.06 19.81
C ASP A 153 -18.25 -36.24 20.71
N ASP A 154 -18.98 -36.49 21.80
CA ASP A 154 -18.76 -37.60 22.73
C ASP A 154 -19.37 -38.94 22.27
N LEU A 155 -20.15 -38.93 21.18
CA LEU A 155 -20.77 -40.13 20.62
C LEU A 155 -19.88 -40.73 19.53
N GLU A 156 -19.49 -41.99 19.71
CA GLU A 156 -18.83 -42.78 18.66
C GLU A 156 -19.66 -44.02 18.35
N PHE A 157 -19.95 -44.23 17.07
CA PHE A 157 -20.75 -45.34 16.59
C PHE A 157 -19.96 -46.12 15.54
N ILE A 158 -19.82 -47.41 15.76
CA ILE A 158 -19.19 -48.34 14.83
C ILE A 158 -20.15 -49.47 14.54
N PHE A 159 -20.27 -49.85 13.27
CA PHE A 159 -21.09 -50.98 12.90
C PHE A 159 -20.50 -51.78 11.75
N GLY A 160 -20.50 -53.11 11.92
CA GLY A 160 -20.03 -54.03 10.90
C GLY A 160 -18.53 -53.98 10.72
N GLY A 161 -18.09 -54.24 9.50
CA GLY A 161 -16.69 -54.37 9.13
C GLY A 161 -16.17 -55.80 9.25
N HIS A 162 -14.85 -55.95 9.22
CA HIS A 162 -14.17 -57.23 9.29
C HIS A 162 -13.32 -57.36 10.55
N TYR A 163 -13.34 -58.55 11.11
CA TYR A 163 -12.30 -59.07 11.99
C TYR A 163 -11.27 -59.81 11.13
N GLU A 164 -10.05 -59.26 11.06
CA GLU A 164 -8.97 -59.77 10.19
C GLU A 164 -9.42 -59.82 8.71
N PHE A 165 -8.85 -60.73 7.92
CA PHE A 165 -9.32 -61.03 6.56
C PHE A 165 -10.41 -62.11 6.52
N LYS A 166 -10.99 -62.51 7.66
CA LYS A 166 -11.73 -63.77 7.77
C LYS A 166 -13.21 -63.64 8.12
N TYR A 167 -13.60 -62.76 9.04
CA TYR A 167 -14.97 -62.77 9.58
C TYR A 167 -15.64 -61.40 9.48
N LEU A 168 -16.87 -61.36 8.98
CA LEU A 168 -17.74 -60.20 9.10
C LEU A 168 -18.14 -59.97 10.55
N SER A 169 -18.10 -58.72 10.98
CA SER A 169 -18.69 -58.31 12.25
C SER A 169 -20.18 -58.12 12.06
N ASN A 170 -20.96 -58.76 12.93
CA ASN A 170 -22.40 -58.58 13.05
C ASN A 170 -22.75 -57.63 14.22
N GLU A 171 -21.74 -57.04 14.85
CA GLU A 171 -21.89 -56.21 16.04
C GLU A 171 -21.87 -54.73 15.69
N TYR A 172 -22.69 -53.95 16.41
CA TYR A 172 -22.49 -52.51 16.54
C TYR A 172 -22.00 -52.16 17.95
N LEU A 173 -21.14 -51.15 17.99
CA LEU A 173 -20.55 -50.56 19.18
C LEU A 173 -20.96 -49.10 19.24
N LEU A 174 -21.52 -48.68 20.37
CA LEU A 174 -21.81 -47.29 20.67
C LEU A 174 -21.03 -46.87 21.91
N SER A 175 -20.25 -45.80 21.81
CA SER A 175 -19.56 -45.14 22.92
C SER A 175 -20.23 -43.79 23.19
N ILE A 176 -20.54 -43.50 24.45
CA ILE A 176 -21.04 -42.20 24.90
C ILE A 176 -20.25 -41.80 26.15
N SER A 177 -19.51 -40.70 26.11
CA SER A 177 -18.75 -40.19 27.26
C SER A 177 -17.89 -41.29 27.94
N SER A 178 -17.28 -42.15 27.13
CA SER A 178 -16.45 -43.32 27.54
C SER A 178 -17.22 -44.53 28.12
N ILE A 179 -18.56 -44.56 28.02
CA ILE A 179 -19.39 -45.74 28.34
C ILE A 179 -19.69 -46.48 27.04
N TYR A 180 -19.48 -47.81 27.02
CA TYR A 180 -19.58 -48.62 25.82
C TYR A 180 -20.78 -49.58 25.86
N PHE A 181 -21.55 -49.60 24.78
CA PHE A 181 -22.65 -50.52 24.52
C PHE A 181 -22.35 -51.35 23.28
N ARG A 182 -22.47 -52.67 23.38
CA ARG A 182 -22.26 -53.62 22.27
C ARG A 182 -23.52 -54.47 22.11
N ASN A 183 -23.99 -54.59 20.88
CA ASN A 183 -25.12 -55.46 20.53
C ASN A 183 -24.86 -56.15 19.18
N THR A 184 -25.42 -57.35 19.03
CA THR A 184 -25.37 -58.15 17.80
C THR A 184 -26.61 -57.89 16.94
N THR A 185 -26.45 -57.98 15.63
CA THR A 185 -27.52 -57.82 14.64
C THR A 185 -27.41 -58.89 13.56
N ASP A 186 -28.50 -59.19 12.85
CA ASP A 186 -28.46 -60.18 11.75
C ASP A 186 -27.81 -59.61 10.47
N ASN A 187 -27.61 -58.30 10.41
CA ASN A 187 -27.07 -57.62 9.23
C ASN A 187 -25.55 -57.59 9.28
N LEU A 188 -24.92 -58.03 8.20
CA LEU A 188 -23.48 -57.96 8.00
C LEU A 188 -23.17 -56.82 7.03
N ILE A 189 -22.58 -55.74 7.56
CA ILE A 189 -22.19 -54.58 6.76
C ILE A 189 -20.68 -54.63 6.52
N TYR A 190 -20.27 -54.53 5.26
CA TYR A 190 -18.86 -54.48 4.87
C TYR A 190 -18.65 -53.63 3.63
N LEU A 191 -17.66 -52.74 3.67
CA LEU A 191 -17.36 -51.72 2.65
C LEU A 191 -18.54 -50.84 2.24
N PRO A 192 -19.41 -50.40 3.16
CA PRO A 192 -20.46 -49.47 2.79
C PRO A 192 -19.86 -48.09 2.45
N GLY A 193 -20.43 -47.42 1.46
CA GLY A 193 -20.43 -45.95 1.44
C GLY A 193 -21.49 -45.45 2.42
N TYR A 194 -21.23 -44.40 3.19
CA TYR A 194 -22.20 -43.91 4.17
C TYR A 194 -22.10 -42.41 4.43
N THR A 195 -23.18 -41.85 4.96
CA THR A 195 -23.25 -40.45 5.38
C THR A 195 -24.18 -40.30 6.58
N TYR A 196 -23.90 -39.32 7.43
CA TYR A 196 -24.76 -38.92 8.53
C TYR A 196 -25.64 -37.74 8.11
N TYR A 197 -26.95 -37.95 8.07
CA TYR A 197 -27.91 -36.97 7.61
C TYR A 197 -29.09 -36.84 8.58
N ASN A 198 -29.38 -35.60 8.98
CA ASN A 198 -30.40 -35.24 9.95
C ASN A 198 -30.08 -35.85 11.34
N THR A 199 -30.55 -37.08 11.61
CA THR A 199 -30.28 -37.85 12.84
C THR A 199 -29.99 -39.32 12.56
N SER A 200 -29.79 -39.68 11.30
CA SER A 200 -29.67 -41.08 10.85
C SER A 200 -28.43 -41.28 10.00
N ILE A 201 -27.87 -42.48 10.08
CA ILE A 201 -26.81 -42.91 9.17
C ILE A 201 -27.47 -43.58 7.98
N TYR A 202 -27.19 -43.10 6.79
CA TYR A 202 -27.57 -43.77 5.55
C TYR A 202 -26.33 -44.45 5.00
N TYR A 203 -26.47 -45.71 4.62
CA TYR A 203 -25.40 -46.47 3.99
C TYR A 203 -25.88 -47.12 2.72
N PHE A 204 -24.97 -47.26 1.77
CA PHE A 204 -25.21 -47.88 0.48
C PHE A 204 -24.04 -48.74 0.06
N GLY A 205 -24.35 -49.87 -0.57
CA GLY A 205 -23.36 -50.71 -1.20
C GLY A 205 -22.73 -51.73 -0.24
N GLY A 206 -21.51 -52.12 -0.57
CA GLY A 206 -20.73 -53.10 0.17
C GLY A 206 -20.34 -54.31 -0.68
N GLY A 207 -19.54 -55.19 -0.10
CA GLY A 207 -19.18 -56.46 -0.72
C GLY A 207 -20.28 -57.51 -0.57
N TYR A 208 -20.56 -58.27 -1.63
CA TYR A 208 -21.46 -59.42 -1.55
C TYR A 208 -20.85 -60.51 -0.67
N TYR A 209 -21.69 -61.22 0.08
CA TYR A 209 -21.28 -62.32 0.95
C TYR A 209 -22.34 -63.44 0.96
N LEU A 210 -21.90 -64.68 1.19
CA LEU A 210 -22.79 -65.83 1.39
C LEU A 210 -22.91 -66.21 2.87
N SER A 211 -21.88 -65.93 3.66
CA SER A 211 -21.82 -66.15 5.10
C SER A 211 -20.79 -65.19 5.71
N GLU A 212 -20.63 -65.20 7.03
CA GLU A 212 -19.63 -64.39 7.74
C GLU A 212 -18.20 -64.62 7.25
N CYS A 213 -17.91 -65.76 6.60
CA CYS A 213 -16.57 -66.13 6.14
C CYS A 213 -16.39 -66.15 4.61
N ILE A 214 -17.48 -66.08 3.84
CA ILE A 214 -17.43 -66.22 2.37
C ILE A 214 -17.79 -64.89 1.73
N LEU A 215 -16.75 -64.21 1.23
CA LEU A 215 -16.76 -62.82 0.80
C LEU A 215 -16.42 -62.70 -0.69
N PHE A 216 -17.13 -61.82 -1.39
CA PHE A 216 -16.89 -61.51 -2.79
C PHE A 216 -16.66 -60.01 -2.95
N ASN A 217 -15.41 -59.58 -2.74
CA ASN A 217 -15.03 -58.15 -2.78
C ASN A 217 -15.28 -57.49 -4.15
N ASN A 218 -15.31 -58.28 -5.22
CA ASN A 218 -15.52 -57.79 -6.59
C ASN A 218 -16.99 -57.75 -7.00
N LEU A 219 -17.91 -58.28 -6.17
CA LEU A 219 -19.34 -58.28 -6.43
C LEU A 219 -20.00 -57.24 -5.52
N PRO A 220 -20.55 -56.14 -6.07
CA PRO A 220 -21.21 -55.13 -5.26
C PRO A 220 -22.55 -55.67 -4.73
N LYS A 221 -22.87 -55.37 -3.47
CA LYS A 221 -24.18 -55.60 -2.88
C LYS A 221 -24.98 -54.30 -2.93
N PRO A 222 -26.01 -54.16 -3.78
CA PRO A 222 -26.78 -52.92 -3.92
C PRO A 222 -27.81 -52.77 -2.78
N GLU A 223 -27.34 -52.83 -1.54
CA GLU A 223 -28.18 -52.66 -0.36
C GLU A 223 -28.16 -51.19 0.09
N PHE A 224 -29.34 -50.61 0.29
CA PHE A 224 -29.50 -49.29 0.90
C PHE A 224 -30.14 -49.46 2.27
N GLY A 225 -29.50 -48.94 3.31
CA GLY A 225 -30.00 -49.04 4.67
C GLY A 225 -29.96 -47.72 5.42
N LYS A 226 -30.77 -47.65 6.48
CA LYS A 226 -30.91 -46.51 7.36
C LYS A 226 -30.79 -46.97 8.81
N ILE A 227 -29.90 -46.33 9.56
CA ILE A 227 -29.74 -46.53 11.00
C ILE A 227 -30.26 -45.28 11.69
N ASP A 228 -31.39 -45.43 12.39
CA ASP A 228 -32.02 -44.35 13.15
C ASP A 228 -31.39 -44.27 14.55
N LEU A 229 -30.46 -43.32 14.73
CA LEU A 229 -29.77 -43.15 16.01
C LEU A 229 -30.75 -42.73 17.11
N VAL A 230 -31.83 -42.01 16.80
CA VAL A 230 -32.81 -41.53 17.80
C VAL A 230 -33.40 -42.69 18.60
N ARG A 231 -33.71 -43.79 17.92
CA ARG A 231 -34.23 -45.01 18.57
C ARG A 231 -33.17 -45.66 19.45
N ILE A 232 -31.93 -45.73 18.98
CA ILE A 232 -30.80 -46.31 19.73
C ILE A 232 -30.56 -45.48 20.99
N CYS A 233 -30.50 -44.16 20.87
CA CYS A 233 -30.24 -43.28 22.00
C CYS A 233 -31.39 -43.17 22.99
N LYS A 234 -32.65 -43.25 22.54
CA LYS A 234 -33.80 -43.28 23.46
C LYS A 234 -33.69 -44.42 24.47
N ASN A 235 -33.14 -45.56 24.07
CA ASN A 235 -32.96 -46.71 24.95
C ASN A 235 -31.77 -46.57 25.91
N LEU A 236 -30.81 -45.71 25.58
CA LEU A 236 -29.51 -45.59 26.27
C LEU A 236 -29.34 -44.26 27.01
N GLY A 237 -30.29 -43.33 26.86
CA GLY A 237 -30.25 -42.02 27.49
C GLY A 237 -29.23 -41.05 26.89
N CYS A 238 -28.78 -41.25 25.64
CA CYS A 238 -27.86 -40.31 24.97
C CYS A 238 -28.58 -39.17 24.24
N LYS A 239 -27.89 -38.01 24.19
CA LYS A 239 -28.29 -36.84 23.39
C LYS A 239 -27.73 -36.99 21.98
N ILE A 240 -28.59 -36.82 20.97
CA ILE A 240 -28.18 -36.82 19.56
C ILE A 240 -28.13 -35.40 19.05
N TYR A 241 -27.03 -35.10 18.34
CA TYR A 241 -26.86 -33.85 17.65
C TYR A 241 -27.23 -33.99 16.18
N CYS A 242 -27.78 -32.93 15.61
CA CYS A 242 -28.07 -32.91 14.19
C CYS A 242 -26.79 -32.98 13.35
N SER A 243 -26.89 -33.53 12.15
CA SER A 243 -25.83 -33.41 11.15
C SER A 243 -25.55 -31.94 10.81
N LYS A 244 -24.41 -31.66 10.18
CA LYS A 244 -24.16 -30.33 9.58
C LYS A 244 -25.29 -29.95 8.63
N GLY A 245 -25.57 -28.66 8.49
CA GLY A 245 -26.71 -28.14 7.72
C GLY A 245 -28.06 -28.19 8.46
N PHE A 246 -28.10 -28.70 9.68
CA PHE A 246 -29.32 -28.77 10.50
C PHE A 246 -29.11 -28.08 11.86
N TYR A 247 -30.21 -27.66 12.48
CA TYR A 247 -30.27 -27.11 13.84
C TYR A 247 -31.37 -27.81 14.66
N ILE A 248 -31.24 -27.78 15.99
CA ILE A 248 -32.20 -28.40 16.90
C ILE A 248 -33.30 -27.39 17.23
N ASP A 249 -34.55 -27.73 16.95
CA ASP A 249 -35.75 -26.98 17.34
C ASP A 249 -36.76 -27.92 17.99
N ASP A 250 -37.11 -27.69 19.26
CA ASP A 250 -37.97 -28.57 20.07
C ASP A 250 -37.55 -30.06 20.05
N GLY A 251 -36.24 -30.34 20.01
CA GLY A 251 -35.70 -31.70 19.96
C GLY A 251 -35.81 -32.38 18.58
N VAL A 252 -36.26 -31.66 17.56
CA VAL A 252 -36.31 -32.11 16.17
C VAL A 252 -35.25 -31.36 15.36
N CYS A 253 -34.47 -32.10 14.59
CA CYS A 253 -33.50 -31.52 13.67
C CYS A 253 -34.21 -30.95 12.43
N LYS A 254 -34.13 -29.63 12.27
CA LYS A 254 -34.66 -28.90 11.12
C LYS A 254 -33.52 -28.46 10.22
N ILE A 255 -33.76 -28.50 8.91
CA ILE A 255 -32.78 -28.05 7.91
C ILE A 255 -32.59 -26.53 8.04
N CYS A 256 -31.35 -26.07 7.90
CA CYS A 256 -31.06 -24.65 7.93
C CYS A 256 -31.71 -23.96 6.74
N PRO A 257 -32.54 -22.92 6.96
CA PRO A 257 -33.18 -22.21 5.86
C PRO A 257 -32.15 -21.41 5.03
N PRO A 258 -32.50 -20.99 3.81
CA PRO A 258 -31.65 -20.12 3.00
C PRO A 258 -31.20 -18.87 3.76
N GLY A 259 -29.97 -18.42 3.49
CA GLY A 259 -29.29 -17.34 4.18
C GLY A 259 -28.59 -17.76 5.48
N THR A 260 -28.66 -19.04 5.86
CA THR A 260 -28.04 -19.54 7.10
C THR A 260 -27.26 -20.82 6.86
N TYR A 261 -26.35 -21.16 7.77
CA TYR A 261 -25.54 -22.38 7.75
C TYR A 261 -25.36 -22.96 9.16
N SER A 262 -24.94 -24.23 9.26
CA SER A 262 -24.63 -24.90 10.53
C SER A 262 -23.48 -25.88 10.33
N GLU A 263 -22.34 -25.63 10.98
CA GLU A 263 -21.15 -26.51 10.95
C GLU A 263 -21.28 -27.75 11.84
N GLY A 264 -22.45 -27.94 12.49
CA GLY A 264 -22.72 -29.00 13.45
C GLY A 264 -22.29 -28.66 14.89
N LYS A 265 -22.76 -29.48 15.86
CA LYS A 265 -22.60 -29.37 17.34
C LYS A 265 -23.48 -28.31 18.01
N GLU A 266 -24.40 -28.77 18.87
CA GLU A 266 -25.27 -27.98 19.78
C GLU A 266 -26.00 -26.74 19.21
N ASN A 267 -26.02 -26.56 17.88
CA ASN A 267 -26.68 -25.42 17.25
C ASN A 267 -28.19 -25.47 17.51
N SER A 268 -28.64 -24.65 18.46
CA SER A 268 -30.05 -24.33 18.68
C SER A 268 -30.62 -23.43 17.57
N GLU A 269 -29.74 -22.80 16.80
CA GLU A 269 -30.10 -21.95 15.66
C GLU A 269 -29.03 -22.03 14.57
N CYS A 270 -29.42 -21.78 13.33
CA CYS A 270 -28.47 -21.66 12.23
C CYS A 270 -27.79 -20.30 12.25
N ILE A 271 -26.49 -20.29 11.93
CA ILE A 271 -25.68 -19.09 11.86
C ILE A 271 -26.05 -18.33 10.58
N LYS A 272 -26.33 -17.04 10.72
CA LYS A 272 -26.67 -16.18 9.59
C LYS A 272 -25.44 -15.85 8.76
N CYS A 273 -25.55 -15.92 7.45
CA CYS A 273 -24.49 -15.45 6.56
C CYS A 273 -24.14 -13.97 6.82
N PRO A 274 -22.85 -13.60 6.76
CA PRO A 274 -22.42 -12.23 7.02
C PRO A 274 -22.96 -11.25 5.97
N LYS A 275 -22.92 -9.96 6.29
CA LYS A 275 -23.22 -8.89 5.33
C LYS A 275 -22.27 -8.99 4.14
N GLY A 276 -22.74 -8.61 2.96
CA GLY A 276 -21.99 -8.75 1.71
C GLY A 276 -22.08 -10.14 1.08
N CYS A 277 -22.62 -11.13 1.82
CA CYS A 277 -22.85 -12.48 1.32
C CYS A 277 -24.34 -12.84 1.28
N TYR A 278 -24.66 -13.90 0.57
CA TYR A 278 -25.98 -14.52 0.51
C TYR A 278 -25.85 -16.03 0.39
N ASN A 279 -26.89 -16.76 0.79
CA ASN A 279 -27.02 -18.18 0.49
C ASN A 279 -28.45 -18.46 0.00
N PRO A 280 -28.64 -18.88 -1.27
CA PRO A 280 -29.97 -19.17 -1.81
C PRO A 280 -30.47 -20.58 -1.44
N TYR A 281 -29.59 -21.47 -0.97
CA TYR A 281 -29.89 -22.88 -0.73
C TYR A 281 -30.16 -23.18 0.75
N GLU A 282 -30.96 -24.21 1.01
CA GLU A 282 -31.14 -24.76 2.36
C GLU A 282 -30.03 -25.77 2.70
N GLY A 283 -29.84 -26.03 3.99
CA GLY A 283 -28.96 -27.11 4.45
C GLY A 283 -27.47 -26.80 4.35
N ALA A 284 -27.07 -25.53 4.26
CA ALA A 284 -25.65 -25.18 4.20
C ALA A 284 -24.89 -25.65 5.45
N ASP A 285 -23.79 -26.36 5.22
CA ASP A 285 -23.00 -27.06 6.22
C ASP A 285 -21.74 -26.28 6.66
N SER A 286 -21.49 -25.13 6.03
CA SER A 286 -20.25 -24.35 6.17
C SER A 286 -20.45 -22.88 5.83
N LEU A 287 -19.62 -22.02 6.43
CA LEU A 287 -19.52 -20.60 6.07
C LEU A 287 -19.16 -20.39 4.58
N ARG A 288 -18.52 -21.37 3.93
CA ARG A 288 -18.16 -21.31 2.50
C ARG A 288 -19.35 -21.24 1.56
N GLN A 289 -20.54 -21.65 2.01
CA GLN A 289 -21.77 -21.54 1.26
C GLN A 289 -22.48 -20.19 1.47
N CYS A 290 -21.85 -19.26 2.20
CA CYS A 290 -22.23 -17.85 2.21
C CYS A 290 -21.50 -17.11 1.09
N TYR A 291 -21.99 -17.25 -0.14
CA TYR A 291 -21.40 -16.68 -1.34
C TYR A 291 -21.37 -15.15 -1.27
N PRO A 292 -20.24 -14.48 -1.57
CA PRO A 292 -20.23 -13.04 -1.74
C PRO A 292 -21.21 -12.60 -2.83
N CYS A 293 -21.85 -11.45 -2.65
CA CYS A 293 -22.68 -10.85 -3.68
C CYS A 293 -21.83 -10.60 -4.94
N ARG A 294 -22.37 -10.92 -6.12
CA ARG A 294 -21.68 -10.66 -7.39
C ARG A 294 -21.51 -9.16 -7.62
N GLU A 295 -20.57 -8.79 -8.49
CA GLU A 295 -20.40 -7.40 -8.94
C GLU A 295 -21.74 -6.82 -9.45
N GLY A 296 -22.02 -5.57 -9.09
CA GLY A 296 -23.28 -4.92 -9.37
C GLY A 296 -24.41 -5.27 -8.39
N ALA A 297 -24.12 -6.04 -7.33
CA ALA A 297 -25.06 -6.34 -6.26
C ALA A 297 -24.39 -6.16 -4.87
N PHE A 298 -25.21 -5.95 -3.84
CA PHE A 298 -24.76 -5.78 -2.47
C PHE A 298 -25.75 -6.37 -1.47
N ASN A 299 -25.30 -6.58 -0.23
CA ASN A 299 -26.18 -6.99 0.86
C ASN A 299 -25.76 -6.36 2.19
N ASP A 300 -26.66 -5.58 2.79
CA ASP A 300 -26.47 -4.85 4.04
C ASP A 300 -26.99 -5.59 5.29
N LYS A 301 -27.64 -6.76 5.11
CA LYS A 301 -28.30 -7.51 6.19
C LYS A 301 -27.64 -8.86 6.43
N LEU A 302 -27.63 -9.30 7.69
CA LEU A 302 -27.25 -10.67 8.02
C LEU A 302 -28.31 -11.65 7.50
N GLY A 303 -27.86 -12.79 7.00
CA GLY A 303 -28.69 -13.92 6.59
C GLY A 303 -29.53 -13.67 5.33
N ALA A 304 -28.97 -12.97 4.35
CA ALA A 304 -29.65 -12.74 3.10
C ALA A 304 -29.73 -14.01 2.23
N LYS A 305 -30.88 -14.17 1.57
CA LYS A 305 -31.14 -15.24 0.61
C LYS A 305 -30.78 -14.86 -0.82
N ILE A 306 -30.81 -13.55 -1.11
CA ILE A 306 -30.61 -12.94 -2.42
C ILE A 306 -29.94 -11.58 -2.19
N CYS A 307 -29.02 -11.19 -3.07
CA CYS A 307 -28.41 -9.87 -3.05
C CYS A 307 -29.30 -8.81 -3.70
N LYS A 308 -29.21 -7.58 -3.21
CA LYS A 308 -29.90 -6.43 -3.80
C LYS A 308 -29.07 -5.91 -4.97
N LEU A 309 -29.74 -5.52 -6.07
CA LEU A 309 -29.06 -4.86 -7.18
C LEU A 309 -28.56 -3.47 -6.74
N CYS A 310 -27.35 -3.13 -7.19
CA CYS A 310 -26.76 -1.82 -7.01
C CYS A 310 -27.59 -0.79 -7.80
N PRO A 311 -27.96 0.37 -7.21
CA PRO A 311 -28.69 1.41 -7.93
C PRO A 311 -27.91 1.92 -9.15
N PRO A 312 -28.59 2.48 -10.17
CA PRO A 312 -27.90 3.12 -11.28
C PRO A 312 -26.98 4.24 -10.78
N ASN A 313 -25.88 4.48 -11.49
CA ASN A 313 -24.82 5.44 -11.14
C ASN A 313 -24.07 5.16 -9.83
N HIS A 314 -24.13 3.93 -9.33
CA HIS A 314 -23.33 3.48 -8.19
C HIS A 314 -22.49 2.26 -8.56
N TYR A 315 -21.45 2.02 -7.78
CA TYR A 315 -20.55 0.88 -7.94
C TYR A 315 -20.67 -0.03 -6.72
N CYS A 316 -20.82 -1.33 -6.96
CA CYS A 316 -20.85 -2.35 -5.92
C CYS A 316 -19.91 -3.48 -6.36
N PRO A 317 -18.64 -3.49 -5.91
CA PRO A 317 -17.76 -4.63 -6.16
C PRO A 317 -18.33 -5.90 -5.51
N ALA A 318 -17.80 -7.06 -5.88
CA ALA A 318 -18.22 -8.31 -5.27
C ALA A 318 -18.08 -8.25 -3.73
N GLY A 319 -18.99 -8.91 -2.99
CA GLY A 319 -18.98 -8.92 -1.53
C GLY A 319 -19.38 -7.59 -0.85
N SER A 320 -19.90 -6.61 -1.59
CA SER A 320 -20.24 -5.29 -1.04
C SER A 320 -21.33 -5.34 0.03
N GLN A 321 -21.08 -4.68 1.16
CA GLN A 321 -22.07 -4.51 2.23
C GLN A 321 -22.92 -3.25 2.10
N LYS A 322 -22.42 -2.29 1.32
CA LYS A 322 -23.03 -0.97 1.10
C LYS A 322 -22.83 -0.56 -0.36
N ILE A 323 -23.49 0.53 -0.73
CA ILE A 323 -23.38 1.13 -2.05
C ILE A 323 -22.21 2.11 -2.03
N TYR A 324 -21.37 2.10 -3.07
CA TYR A 324 -20.31 3.09 -3.25
C TYR A 324 -20.69 4.04 -4.39
N ASP A 325 -20.44 5.34 -4.21
CA ASP A 325 -20.56 6.30 -5.32
C ASP A 325 -19.57 5.91 -6.43
N ILE A 326 -19.94 6.14 -7.70
CA ILE A 326 -18.97 6.07 -8.81
C ILE A 326 -17.92 7.15 -8.55
N ARG A 327 -16.87 6.81 -7.81
CA ARG A 327 -15.60 7.47 -8.01
C ARG A 327 -15.16 7.04 -9.40
N ILE A 328 -15.00 8.02 -10.29
CA ILE A 328 -14.13 7.93 -11.46
C ILE A 328 -12.97 7.04 -11.03
N LYS A 329 -12.75 5.89 -11.70
CA LYS A 329 -11.57 5.02 -11.52
C LYS A 329 -10.36 5.95 -11.36
N LYS A 330 -9.99 6.23 -10.11
CA LYS A 330 -9.05 7.28 -9.79
C LYS A 330 -7.73 6.55 -9.79
N ASP A 331 -7.02 6.76 -10.89
CA ASP A 331 -5.66 6.32 -11.21
C ASP A 331 -5.24 4.99 -10.57
N LEU A 332 -5.09 3.96 -11.41
CA LEU A 332 -4.50 2.65 -11.05
C LEU A 332 -3.16 2.76 -10.31
N VAL A 333 -2.51 3.92 -10.41
CA VAL A 333 -1.27 4.27 -9.72
C VAL A 333 -1.33 5.74 -9.26
N GLU A 334 -1.31 5.99 -7.95
CA GLU A 334 -1.09 7.33 -7.39
C GLU A 334 0.35 7.40 -6.84
N SER A 335 1.06 8.51 -7.06
CA SER A 335 2.40 8.70 -6.50
C SER A 335 2.57 10.08 -5.88
N VAL A 336 3.16 10.12 -4.69
CA VAL A 336 3.53 11.33 -3.97
C VAL A 336 5.04 11.39 -3.91
N GLN A 337 5.61 12.42 -4.54
CA GLN A 337 7.06 12.62 -4.58
C GLN A 337 7.46 13.89 -3.83
N PRO A 338 8.65 13.93 -3.21
CA PRO A 338 9.18 15.13 -2.58
C PRO A 338 9.24 16.31 -3.56
N LYS A 339 8.65 17.44 -3.14
CA LYS A 339 8.67 18.68 -3.93
C LYS A 339 10.09 19.23 -4.07
N ILE A 340 10.28 20.09 -5.06
CA ILE A 340 11.48 20.91 -5.17
C ILE A 340 11.49 21.88 -3.98
N TYR A 341 12.65 22.09 -3.35
CA TYR A 341 12.74 23.07 -2.28
C TYR A 341 12.47 24.49 -2.81
N GLU A 342 11.43 25.12 -2.28
CA GLU A 342 11.10 26.52 -2.53
C GLU A 342 11.29 27.32 -1.24
N SER A 343 11.93 28.48 -1.32
CA SER A 343 12.01 29.39 -0.19
C SER A 343 10.63 30.01 0.06
N SER A 344 10.29 30.22 1.34
CA SER A 344 9.02 30.84 1.73
C SER A 344 8.93 32.34 1.39
N PHE A 345 9.93 32.88 0.69
CA PHE A 345 10.08 34.29 0.41
C PHE A 345 9.68 34.61 -1.04
N SER A 346 8.55 35.28 -1.23
CA SER A 346 8.15 35.76 -2.55
C SER A 346 8.86 37.08 -2.89
N LEU A 347 9.38 37.19 -4.11
CA LEU A 347 9.99 38.41 -4.64
C LEU A 347 9.03 39.62 -4.67
N GLU A 348 7.72 39.39 -4.66
CA GLU A 348 6.69 40.44 -4.65
C GLU A 348 6.74 41.32 -3.40
N TRP A 349 6.87 40.72 -2.20
CA TRP A 349 6.98 41.46 -0.94
C TRP A 349 8.22 42.37 -0.90
N LEU A 350 9.33 41.91 -1.48
CA LEU A 350 10.55 42.72 -1.59
C LEU A 350 10.30 43.96 -2.46
N SER A 351 9.64 43.78 -3.60
CA SER A 351 9.32 44.88 -4.51
C SER A 351 8.41 45.93 -3.86
N LEU A 352 7.40 45.49 -3.09
CA LEU A 352 6.46 46.37 -2.41
C LEU A 352 7.15 47.22 -1.33
N LEU A 353 8.05 46.62 -0.54
CA LEU A 353 8.87 47.34 0.44
C LEU A 353 9.78 48.39 -0.22
N GLN A 354 10.36 48.07 -1.38
CA GLN A 354 11.18 49.01 -2.15
C GLN A 354 10.36 50.20 -2.67
N PHE A 355 9.17 49.96 -3.22
CA PHE A 355 8.29 51.03 -3.71
C PHE A 355 7.81 51.96 -2.59
N LEU A 356 7.44 51.41 -1.42
CA LEU A 356 7.08 52.21 -0.25
C LEU A 356 8.27 53.07 0.22
N GLY A 357 9.47 52.49 0.27
CA GLY A 357 10.70 53.20 0.61
C GLY A 357 11.00 54.37 -0.35
N ILE A 358 10.88 54.14 -1.66
CA ILE A 358 11.05 55.19 -2.68
C ILE A 358 9.99 56.29 -2.52
N GLY A 359 8.73 55.92 -2.25
CA GLY A 359 7.65 56.86 -1.99
C GLY A 359 7.94 57.79 -0.80
N ILE A 360 8.50 57.25 0.29
CA ILE A 360 8.91 58.02 1.47
C ILE A 360 10.03 59.02 1.12
N ILE A 361 11.03 58.60 0.33
CA ILE A 361 12.12 59.50 -0.11
C ILE A 361 11.56 60.66 -0.93
N ILE A 362 10.68 60.38 -1.89
CA ILE A 362 10.05 61.41 -2.73
C ILE A 362 9.22 62.37 -1.86
N PHE A 363 8.46 61.85 -0.90
CA PHE A 363 7.68 62.67 0.03
C PHE A 363 8.56 63.61 0.85
N ILE A 364 9.68 63.12 1.40
CA ILE A 364 10.64 63.92 2.17
C ILE A 364 11.27 65.00 1.28
N LEU A 365 11.62 64.69 0.03
CA LEU A 365 12.19 65.65 -0.92
C LEU A 365 11.18 66.75 -1.30
N ILE A 366 9.90 66.40 -1.50
CA ILE A 366 8.81 67.36 -1.77
C ILE A 366 8.56 68.24 -0.53
N ALA A 367 8.46 67.64 0.65
CA ALA A 367 8.26 68.36 1.90
C ALA A 367 9.42 69.34 2.20
N ALA A 368 10.65 68.96 1.86
CA ALA A 368 11.83 69.82 1.96
C ALA A 368 11.79 71.03 1.01
N PHE A 369 11.04 70.95 -0.09
CA PHE A 369 10.82 72.06 -1.01
C PHE A 369 9.72 73.01 -0.52
N CYS A 370 8.66 72.47 0.12
CA CYS A 370 7.52 73.25 0.59
C CYS A 370 7.76 73.96 1.94
N SER A 371 8.64 73.44 2.81
CA SER A 371 8.90 74.00 4.14
C SER A 371 10.27 74.65 4.27
N ASN A 372 10.29 75.95 4.60
CA ASN A 372 11.53 76.69 4.87
C ASN A 372 12.31 76.15 6.08
N LYS A 373 11.63 75.51 7.05
CA LYS A 373 12.28 74.87 8.20
C LYS A 373 13.01 73.59 7.78
N LEU A 374 12.36 72.72 7.01
CA LEU A 374 13.01 71.51 6.48
C LEU A 374 14.14 71.87 5.53
N ARG A 375 13.97 72.86 4.66
CA ARG A 375 15.01 73.31 3.73
C ARG A 375 16.33 73.65 4.42
N LYS A 376 16.28 74.38 5.54
CA LYS A 376 17.47 74.72 6.34
C LYS A 376 18.08 73.50 7.03
N LEU A 377 17.27 72.49 7.38
CA LEU A 377 17.73 71.25 8.01
C LEU A 377 18.39 70.32 6.98
N VAL A 378 17.82 70.17 5.79
CA VAL A 378 18.41 69.42 4.66
C VAL A 378 19.76 70.00 4.26
N MET A 379 19.91 71.33 4.23
CA MET A 379 21.20 71.98 3.98
C MET A 379 22.29 71.65 5.01
N LYS A 380 21.95 71.32 6.26
CA LYS A 380 22.95 71.01 7.30
C LYS A 380 23.50 69.58 7.18
N ILE A 381 22.78 68.69 6.50
CA ILE A 381 23.09 67.25 6.44
C ILE A 381 23.88 66.93 5.17
N ASP A 382 24.30 67.92 4.39
CA ASP A 382 25.07 67.72 3.16
C ASP A 382 26.37 66.92 3.41
N TYR A 383 26.39 65.65 3.01
CA TYR A 383 27.55 64.76 3.12
C TYR A 383 28.58 65.01 2.01
N PHE A 384 28.14 65.55 0.87
CA PHE A 384 28.94 65.70 -0.35
C PHE A 384 29.72 67.02 -0.42
N THR A 385 30.14 67.54 0.74
CA THR A 385 30.78 68.86 0.87
C THR A 385 32.02 69.07 0.00
N THR A 386 32.75 68.00 -0.33
CA THR A 386 33.96 68.02 -1.17
C THR A 386 33.70 67.69 -2.65
N SER A 387 32.49 67.26 -2.98
CA SER A 387 32.12 66.82 -4.34
C SER A 387 31.38 67.88 -5.15
N HIS A 388 31.19 69.08 -4.58
CA HIS A 388 30.59 70.22 -5.28
C HIS A 388 31.49 70.75 -6.41
N ASN A 389 30.89 71.35 -7.43
CA ASN A 389 31.68 72.01 -8.48
C ASN A 389 32.31 73.32 -7.97
N HIS A 390 33.61 73.48 -8.23
CA HIS A 390 34.41 74.69 -7.98
C HIS A 390 34.87 75.30 -9.31
N ASP A 391 35.02 76.63 -9.37
CA ASP A 391 35.54 77.30 -10.57
C ASP A 391 37.08 77.26 -10.59
N LEU A 392 37.67 77.15 -11.79
CA LEU A 392 39.12 77.09 -11.97
C LEU A 392 39.75 78.42 -11.51
N GLY A 393 40.49 78.39 -10.39
CA GLY A 393 41.17 79.55 -9.80
C GLY A 393 40.65 79.99 -8.43
N ASP A 394 39.51 79.44 -7.96
CA ASP A 394 38.98 79.71 -6.63
C ASP A 394 39.53 78.71 -5.59
N TYR A 395 39.72 79.17 -4.35
CA TYR A 395 40.08 78.32 -3.22
C TYR A 395 38.91 77.40 -2.83
N ILE A 396 39.21 76.15 -2.47
CA ILE A 396 38.19 75.15 -2.06
C ILE A 396 37.56 75.60 -0.74
N GLN A 397 36.41 76.27 -0.80
CA GLN A 397 35.57 76.52 0.36
C GLN A 397 34.63 75.33 0.60
N ILE A 398 34.71 74.73 1.79
CA ILE A 398 33.73 73.74 2.27
C ILE A 398 32.40 74.48 2.44
N LYS A 399 31.46 74.25 1.53
CA LYS A 399 30.12 74.85 1.54
C LYS A 399 29.10 73.73 1.61
N THR A 400 28.07 73.90 2.44
CA THR A 400 26.90 73.02 2.42
C THR A 400 25.82 73.63 1.54
N SER A 401 25.17 72.79 0.74
CA SER A 401 24.21 73.21 -0.26
C SER A 401 22.87 72.50 -0.07
N PHE A 402 21.79 73.12 -0.55
CA PHE A 402 20.48 72.47 -0.53
C PHE A 402 20.44 71.26 -1.47
N ILE A 403 21.19 71.31 -2.57
CA ILE A 403 21.27 70.24 -3.57
C ILE A 403 22.01 69.03 -2.99
N GLY A 404 23.20 69.24 -2.40
CA GLY A 404 23.95 68.17 -1.74
C GLY A 404 23.20 67.55 -0.55
N GLY A 405 22.45 68.37 0.20
CA GLY A 405 21.51 67.87 1.22
C GLY A 405 20.42 66.94 0.67
N GLN A 406 19.83 67.24 -0.49
CA GLN A 406 18.84 66.36 -1.16
C GLN A 406 19.47 65.05 -1.63
N PHE A 407 20.66 65.10 -2.24
CA PHE A 407 21.38 63.91 -2.66
C PHE A 407 21.87 63.07 -1.47
N THR A 408 22.11 63.69 -0.30
CA THR A 408 22.41 62.97 0.94
C THR A 408 21.20 62.21 1.48
N ILE A 409 19.99 62.77 1.38
CA ILE A 409 18.75 62.05 1.71
C ILE A 409 18.53 60.87 0.77
N ILE A 410 18.82 61.06 -0.53
CA ILE A 410 18.76 59.99 -1.52
C ILE A 410 19.79 58.90 -1.18
N LEU A 411 21.00 59.26 -0.76
CA LEU A 411 22.05 58.31 -0.35
C LEU A 411 21.63 57.47 0.86
N PHE A 412 21.21 58.09 1.96
CA PHE A 412 20.82 57.35 3.16
C PHE A 412 19.52 56.55 2.95
N GLY A 413 18.55 57.11 2.21
CA GLY A 413 17.31 56.42 1.88
C GLY A 413 17.52 55.21 0.96
N SER A 414 18.28 55.36 -0.13
CA SER A 414 18.60 54.23 -1.02
C SER A 414 19.49 53.19 -0.34
N GLY A 415 20.45 53.62 0.47
CA GLY A 415 21.28 52.74 1.28
C GLY A 415 20.46 51.91 2.27
N LEU A 416 19.48 52.51 2.95
CA LEU A 416 18.61 51.79 3.90
C LEU A 416 17.68 50.78 3.20
N ILE A 417 17.12 51.14 2.04
CA ILE A 417 16.30 50.21 1.23
C ILE A 417 17.12 49.00 0.78
N ILE A 418 18.35 49.23 0.29
CA ILE A 418 19.25 48.18 -0.16
C ILE A 418 19.68 47.31 1.03
N PHE A 419 20.03 47.91 2.17
CA PHE A 419 20.41 47.18 3.37
C PHE A 419 19.29 46.26 3.86
N VAL A 420 18.06 46.75 3.99
CA VAL A 420 16.90 45.94 4.39
C VAL A 420 16.64 44.83 3.38
N SER A 421 16.74 45.14 2.08
CA SER A 421 16.54 44.15 1.01
C SER A 421 17.56 43.01 1.06
N VAL A 422 18.85 43.35 1.20
CA VAL A 422 19.95 42.37 1.25
C VAL A 422 19.89 41.55 2.55
N CYS A 423 19.55 42.17 3.68
CA CYS A 423 19.29 41.45 4.95
C CYS A 423 18.10 40.49 4.84
N ALA A 424 17.02 40.88 4.18
CA ALA A 424 15.85 40.03 3.98
C ALA A 424 16.21 38.81 3.11
N VAL A 425 16.92 39.02 1.99
CA VAL A 425 17.37 37.92 1.11
C VAL A 425 18.34 36.99 1.85
N PHE A 426 19.29 37.53 2.61
CA PHE A 426 20.26 36.71 3.36
C PHE A 426 19.63 35.89 4.49
N THR A 427 18.55 36.37 5.11
CA THR A 427 17.89 35.66 6.21
C THR A 427 16.79 34.70 5.72
N LEU A 428 16.06 35.07 4.67
CA LEU A 428 14.87 34.35 4.20
C LEU A 428 15.10 33.50 2.94
N ASP A 429 16.13 33.79 2.12
CA ASP A 429 16.40 33.11 0.85
C ASP A 429 17.88 32.76 0.63
N ASN A 430 18.57 32.27 1.67
CA ASN A 430 20.01 31.92 1.60
C ASN A 430 20.29 30.41 1.50
N ILE A 431 19.31 29.60 1.13
CA ILE A 431 19.48 28.15 0.97
C ILE A 431 19.34 27.80 -0.51
N ALA A 432 20.35 27.11 -1.05
CA ALA A 432 20.29 26.49 -2.36
C ALA A 432 20.22 24.97 -2.22
N GLU A 433 19.42 24.32 -3.07
CA GLU A 433 19.32 22.87 -3.18
C GLU A 433 19.74 22.44 -4.59
N ILE A 434 20.67 21.50 -4.67
CA ILE A 434 21.02 20.81 -5.92
C ILE A 434 20.49 19.38 -5.81
N LYS A 435 19.77 18.93 -6.86
CA LYS A 435 19.35 17.53 -7.04
C LYS A 435 19.97 16.99 -8.33
N THR A 436 20.67 15.87 -8.26
CA THR A 436 21.26 15.19 -9.41
C THR A 436 21.06 13.69 -9.33
N LEU A 437 20.86 13.05 -10.48
CA LEU A 437 20.94 11.60 -10.60
C LEU A 437 22.40 11.22 -10.83
N MET A 438 22.92 10.32 -10.01
CA MET A 438 24.29 9.82 -10.09
C MET A 438 24.29 8.29 -10.21
N PRO A 439 25.25 7.68 -10.95
CA PRO A 439 25.46 6.24 -10.91
C PRO A 439 25.68 5.75 -9.47
N LEU A 440 25.03 4.64 -9.11
CA LEU A 440 25.06 4.09 -7.75
C LEU A 440 26.49 3.84 -7.25
N VAL A 441 27.35 3.32 -8.12
CA VAL A 441 28.77 3.03 -7.82
C VAL A 441 29.52 4.27 -7.32
N ILE A 442 29.15 5.46 -7.81
CA ILE A 442 29.77 6.71 -7.34
C ILE A 442 29.24 7.07 -5.94
N LEU A 443 27.95 6.86 -5.69
CA LEU A 443 27.35 7.14 -4.38
C LEU A 443 27.86 6.20 -3.29
N GLU A 444 28.15 4.94 -3.63
CA GLU A 444 28.72 3.93 -2.73
C GLU A 444 30.14 4.29 -2.26
N ASN A 445 30.85 5.18 -2.96
CA ASN A 445 32.11 5.74 -2.45
C ASN A 445 31.91 6.73 -1.29
N TYR A 446 30.71 7.30 -1.14
CA TYR A 446 30.40 8.28 -0.09
C TYR A 446 29.66 7.68 1.11
N VAL A 447 28.99 6.55 0.91
CA VAL A 447 28.15 5.87 1.90
C VAL A 447 28.24 4.37 1.72
N ASP A 448 28.49 3.63 2.81
CA ASP A 448 28.64 2.17 2.77
C ASP A 448 27.34 1.44 2.40
N THR A 449 26.20 1.85 2.98
CA THR A 449 24.89 1.21 2.75
C THR A 449 23.76 2.24 2.79
N PHE A 450 22.73 2.04 1.96
CA PHE A 450 21.53 2.85 1.97
C PHE A 450 20.48 2.21 2.87
N LYS A 451 20.07 2.92 3.92
CA LYS A 451 19.05 2.46 4.86
C LYS A 451 17.92 3.49 4.95
N ALA A 452 16.68 3.00 4.98
CA ALA A 452 15.49 3.84 5.17
C ALA A 452 14.43 3.09 5.96
N ASP A 453 13.56 3.84 6.64
CA ASP A 453 12.32 3.26 7.15
C ASP A 453 11.33 3.11 5.99
N ILE A 454 10.75 1.91 5.86
CA ILE A 454 9.83 1.54 4.78
C ILE A 454 8.55 1.00 5.39
N LYS A 455 7.42 1.55 4.98
CA LYS A 455 6.07 1.12 5.36
C LYS A 455 5.35 0.60 4.12
N ALA A 456 4.87 -0.63 4.19
CA ALA A 456 3.99 -1.24 3.19
C ALA A 456 2.59 -1.41 3.80
N GLU A 457 1.60 -0.72 3.24
CA GLU A 457 0.20 -0.84 3.61
C GLU A 457 -0.55 -1.61 2.53
N PHE A 458 -1.33 -2.59 2.95
CA PHE A 458 -2.16 -3.42 2.10
C PHE A 458 -3.61 -3.21 2.51
N GLU A 459 -4.47 -2.81 1.58
CA GLU A 459 -5.92 -2.77 1.79
C GLU A 459 -6.60 -3.78 0.89
N LEU A 460 -7.30 -4.73 1.51
CA LEU A 460 -8.05 -5.79 0.87
C LEU A 460 -9.53 -5.48 1.02
N LYS A 461 -10.19 -5.01 -0.04
CA LYS A 461 -11.62 -4.64 0.03
C LYS A 461 -12.51 -5.87 0.09
N ASN A 462 -13.60 -5.76 0.85
CA ASN A 462 -14.59 -6.81 1.10
C ASN A 462 -13.96 -8.15 1.50
N TYR A 463 -12.97 -8.09 2.39
CA TYR A 463 -12.23 -9.26 2.84
C TYR A 463 -13.16 -10.28 3.50
N GLY A 464 -13.04 -11.55 3.12
CA GLY A 464 -13.99 -12.61 3.51
C GLY A 464 -13.95 -13.01 4.98
N ASP A 465 -12.84 -12.78 5.67
CA ASP A 465 -12.58 -13.35 7.00
C ASP A 465 -12.30 -12.27 8.06
N SER A 466 -11.82 -12.66 9.23
CA SER A 466 -11.73 -11.83 10.41
C SER A 466 -10.69 -10.70 10.32
N CYS A 467 -9.53 -10.95 9.71
CA CYS A 467 -8.42 -9.99 9.58
C CYS A 467 -8.09 -9.22 10.88
N PHE A 468 -7.85 -9.91 11.99
CA PHE A 468 -7.40 -9.24 13.22
C PHE A 468 -6.39 -10.05 14.04
N GLU A 469 -5.63 -9.33 14.87
CA GLU A 469 -4.69 -9.87 15.85
C GLU A 469 -5.44 -10.39 17.09
N ASP A 470 -5.35 -11.69 17.37
CA ASP A 470 -6.00 -12.29 18.54
C ASP A 470 -5.27 -11.87 19.83
N LYS A 471 -5.96 -11.12 20.70
CA LYS A 471 -5.36 -10.53 21.92
C LYS A 471 -4.89 -11.57 22.94
N ASN A 472 -5.36 -12.82 22.83
CA ASN A 472 -4.96 -13.92 23.70
C ASN A 472 -3.66 -14.60 23.25
N TYR A 473 -3.07 -14.16 22.13
CA TYR A 473 -1.81 -14.72 21.63
C TYR A 473 -0.62 -14.17 22.42
N THR A 474 -0.14 -14.94 23.39
CA THR A 474 1.13 -14.63 24.06
C THR A 474 2.27 -14.74 23.05
N LYS A 475 3.04 -13.63 22.87
CA LYS A 475 4.27 -13.51 22.05
C LYS A 475 5.42 -14.41 22.53
N ALA A 476 5.16 -15.70 22.74
CA ALA A 476 6.17 -16.69 23.00
C ALA A 476 6.56 -17.31 21.66
N PHE A 477 7.74 -16.93 21.16
CA PHE A 477 8.59 -17.72 20.27
C PHE A 477 8.64 -17.54 18.75
N TYR A 478 7.82 -16.73 18.08
CA TYR A 478 8.02 -16.47 16.63
C TYR A 478 7.91 -14.99 16.24
N SER A 479 8.77 -14.61 15.29
CA SER A 479 9.16 -13.29 14.78
C SER A 479 8.08 -12.22 14.63
N SER A 480 8.51 -10.96 14.60
CA SER A 480 7.79 -9.73 14.22
C SER A 480 7.22 -9.67 12.78
N ALA A 481 6.97 -10.84 12.20
CA ALA A 481 6.50 -11.12 10.84
C ALA A 481 5.07 -11.70 10.80
N TYR A 482 4.46 -11.96 11.96
CA TYR A 482 3.13 -12.58 12.09
C TYR A 482 2.15 -11.62 12.73
N CYS A 483 0.94 -11.59 12.17
CA CYS A 483 -0.20 -10.87 12.70
C CYS A 483 -1.18 -11.84 13.40
N SER A 484 -1.31 -13.03 12.85
CA SER A 484 -1.89 -14.23 13.46
C SER A 484 -1.12 -15.45 12.94
N ASN A 485 -1.45 -16.66 13.40
CA ASN A 485 -0.91 -17.89 12.78
C ASN A 485 -1.32 -18.04 11.31
N GLU A 486 -2.39 -17.34 10.91
CA GLU A 486 -3.00 -17.44 9.60
C GLU A 486 -2.68 -16.25 8.70
N ILE A 487 -2.10 -15.18 9.24
CA ILE A 487 -1.72 -13.97 8.49
C ILE A 487 -0.28 -13.60 8.83
N TYR A 488 0.60 -13.71 7.83
CA TYR A 488 2.03 -13.48 8.01
C TYR A 488 2.72 -12.93 6.75
N ALA A 489 3.81 -12.21 6.95
CA ALA A 489 4.62 -11.63 5.89
C ALA A 489 6.05 -12.17 5.91
N VAL A 490 6.58 -12.57 4.76
CA VAL A 490 7.94 -13.07 4.60
C VAL A 490 8.72 -12.14 3.68
N SER A 491 9.78 -11.53 4.22
CA SER A 491 10.71 -10.72 3.44
C SER A 491 11.92 -11.56 3.00
N SER A 492 12.34 -11.42 1.73
CA SER A 492 13.56 -12.04 1.20
C SER A 492 14.51 -10.97 0.67
N ASN A 493 15.81 -11.12 0.93
CA ASN A 493 16.87 -10.19 0.52
C ASN A 493 16.72 -8.74 1.04
N ILE A 494 15.94 -8.50 2.10
CA ILE A 494 15.85 -7.19 2.77
C ILE A 494 16.59 -7.27 4.11
N ASN A 495 17.65 -6.50 4.25
CA ASN A 495 18.35 -6.38 5.53
C ASN A 495 17.62 -5.35 6.39
N MET A 496 17.28 -5.68 7.64
CA MET A 496 16.49 -4.80 8.52
C MET A 496 16.94 -4.90 9.97
N GLN A 497 16.75 -3.83 10.75
CA GLN A 497 17.03 -3.83 12.19
C GLN A 497 15.88 -4.43 12.98
N SER A 498 14.64 -4.07 12.61
CA SER A 498 13.41 -4.63 13.15
C SER A 498 12.30 -4.49 12.12
N ASN A 499 11.29 -5.34 12.22
CA ASN A 499 10.02 -5.18 11.53
C ASN A 499 8.88 -5.24 12.53
N ILE A 500 7.71 -4.76 12.12
CA ILE A 500 6.45 -4.84 12.87
C ILE A 500 5.33 -5.03 11.84
N ILE A 501 4.42 -5.96 12.10
CA ILE A 501 3.20 -6.14 11.29
C ILE A 501 1.98 -5.94 12.19
N ASN A 502 1.00 -5.17 11.72
CA ASN A 502 -0.28 -4.96 12.38
C ASN A 502 -1.41 -5.20 11.39
N CYS A 503 -2.49 -5.84 11.81
CA CYS A 503 -3.70 -5.99 11.00
C CYS A 503 -4.96 -5.71 11.78
N TYR A 504 -5.94 -5.13 11.09
CA TYR A 504 -7.28 -4.98 11.59
C TYR A 504 -8.26 -4.90 10.42
N LYS A 505 -9.51 -5.24 10.70
CA LYS A 505 -10.62 -5.05 9.77
C LYS A 505 -11.37 -3.78 10.09
N ASP A 506 -11.57 -2.92 9.10
CA ASP A 506 -12.32 -1.68 9.27
C ASP A 506 -13.84 -1.92 9.26
N ALA A 507 -14.60 -0.85 9.51
CA ALA A 507 -16.06 -0.89 9.49
C ALA A 507 -16.66 -1.12 8.07
N ASP A 508 -15.84 -0.98 7.03
CA ASP A 508 -16.22 -1.10 5.62
C ASP A 508 -15.89 -2.49 5.05
N ASN A 509 -15.59 -3.46 5.92
CA ASN A 509 -15.21 -4.82 5.55
C ASN A 509 -13.87 -4.89 4.79
N THR A 510 -13.01 -3.89 4.94
CA THR A 510 -11.64 -3.86 4.40
C THR A 510 -10.68 -4.44 5.43
N CYS A 511 -9.86 -5.39 5.00
CA CYS A 511 -8.73 -5.86 5.80
C CYS A 511 -7.51 -4.97 5.51
N ILE A 512 -6.99 -4.30 6.55
CA ILE A 512 -5.84 -3.41 6.46
C ILE A 512 -4.67 -4.07 7.16
N VAL A 513 -3.59 -4.30 6.41
CA VAL A 513 -2.33 -4.83 6.94
C VAL A 513 -1.23 -3.80 6.76
N SER A 514 -0.54 -3.44 7.83
CA SER A 514 0.59 -2.50 7.80
C SER A 514 1.86 -3.24 8.22
N TYR A 515 2.80 -3.35 7.28
CA TYR A 515 4.15 -3.86 7.53
C TYR A 515 5.13 -2.68 7.62
N PHE A 516 5.78 -2.52 8.75
CA PHE A 516 6.79 -1.50 9.00
C PHE A 516 8.18 -2.13 9.12
N CYS A 517 9.14 -1.56 8.42
CA CYS A 517 10.52 -2.02 8.33
C CYS A 517 11.44 -0.88 8.78
N SER A 518 12.19 -1.05 9.87
CA SER A 518 13.11 -0.02 10.36
C SER A 518 14.54 -0.22 9.87
N LYS A 519 15.15 0.85 9.36
CA LYS A 519 16.49 0.93 8.77
C LYS A 519 16.76 -0.17 7.76
N CYS A 520 15.86 -0.29 6.81
CA CYS A 520 15.88 -1.35 5.83
C CYS A 520 16.76 -1.01 4.64
N GLU A 521 17.58 -1.98 4.26
CA GLU A 521 18.43 -1.96 3.08
C GLU A 521 17.85 -2.94 2.05
N ILE A 522 17.55 -2.41 0.88
CA ILE A 522 17.00 -3.15 -0.26
C ILE A 522 18.15 -3.66 -1.12
N ASN A 523 18.30 -4.99 -1.21
CA ASN A 523 19.24 -5.64 -2.11
C ASN A 523 18.59 -5.95 -3.47
N LEU A 524 19.38 -6.49 -4.40
CA LEU A 524 18.86 -7.00 -5.67
C LEU A 524 17.85 -8.11 -5.42
N ASN A 525 16.75 -8.12 -6.18
CA ASN A 525 15.66 -9.10 -6.08
C ASN A 525 15.07 -9.20 -4.66
N SER A 526 14.84 -8.05 -4.02
CA SER A 526 14.18 -7.98 -2.71
C SER A 526 12.68 -8.19 -2.87
N THR A 527 12.10 -9.05 -2.04
CA THR A 527 10.66 -9.37 -2.09
C THR A 527 10.04 -9.33 -0.71
N LEU A 528 8.75 -8.97 -0.65
CA LEU A 528 7.92 -9.05 0.54
C LEU A 528 6.61 -9.76 0.18
N LYS A 529 6.44 -10.98 0.68
CA LYS A 529 5.25 -11.81 0.42
C LYS A 529 4.35 -11.83 1.65
N LEU A 530 3.15 -11.27 1.52
CA LEU A 530 2.08 -11.35 2.52
C LEU A 530 1.14 -12.52 2.18
N THR A 531 0.82 -13.35 3.18
CA THR A 531 0.02 -14.58 3.01
C THR A 531 -1.09 -14.63 4.05
N PHE A 532 -2.31 -14.94 3.60
CA PHE A 532 -3.52 -15.15 4.39
C PHE A 532 -3.99 -16.59 4.18
N ILE A 533 -4.23 -17.35 5.25
CA ILE A 533 -4.68 -18.77 5.20
C ILE A 533 -5.92 -19.03 6.08
N GLU A 534 -6.62 -17.98 6.52
CA GLU A 534 -7.93 -18.09 7.18
C GLU A 534 -8.95 -18.81 6.26
N LYS A 535 -10.10 -19.23 6.81
CA LYS A 535 -11.11 -20.06 6.11
C LYS A 535 -11.51 -19.45 4.75
N LEU A 536 -11.92 -18.19 4.70
CA LEU A 536 -12.45 -17.58 3.48
C LEU A 536 -11.43 -16.75 2.70
N SER A 537 -10.39 -16.19 3.36
CA SER A 537 -9.24 -15.45 2.80
C SER A 537 -9.36 -14.94 1.35
N TYR A 538 -10.41 -14.21 1.00
CA TYR A 538 -10.60 -13.64 -0.34
C TYR A 538 -10.67 -12.13 -0.28
N ALA A 539 -10.37 -11.48 -1.39
CA ALA A 539 -10.56 -10.05 -1.56
C ALA A 539 -11.11 -9.72 -2.95
N THR A 540 -11.82 -8.61 -3.05
CA THR A 540 -12.42 -8.17 -4.34
C THR A 540 -11.71 -6.97 -4.93
N ASP A 541 -10.74 -6.44 -4.21
CA ASP A 541 -9.84 -5.38 -4.63
C ASP A 541 -8.60 -5.43 -3.73
N ILE A 542 -7.43 -5.17 -4.30
CA ILE A 542 -6.17 -5.14 -3.58
C ILE A 542 -5.48 -3.80 -3.89
N LEU A 543 -5.36 -2.97 -2.86
CA LEU A 543 -4.58 -1.74 -2.88
C LEU A 543 -3.28 -1.96 -2.10
N VAL A 544 -2.16 -1.60 -2.69
CA VAL A 544 -0.84 -1.64 -2.04
C VAL A 544 -0.26 -0.24 -2.07
N ASN A 545 0.06 0.31 -0.90
CA ASN A 545 0.74 1.59 -0.75
C ASN A 545 2.11 1.38 -0.09
N ILE A 546 3.16 1.72 -0.82
CA ILE A 546 4.53 1.71 -0.30
C ILE A 546 4.94 3.13 0.00
N THR A 547 5.35 3.39 1.23
CA THR A 547 5.93 4.65 1.67
C THR A 547 7.36 4.41 2.15
N SER A 548 8.31 5.18 1.64
CA SER A 548 9.69 5.20 2.13
C SER A 548 10.07 6.60 2.57
N GLU A 549 10.81 6.71 3.67
CA GLU A 549 11.49 7.96 3.99
C GLU A 549 12.50 8.30 2.89
N SER A 550 12.34 9.50 2.30
CA SER A 550 13.32 10.03 1.37
C SER A 550 14.55 10.50 2.13
N SER A 551 15.71 10.56 1.45
CA SER A 551 16.87 11.24 2.03
C SER A 551 16.64 12.74 2.27
N ILE A 552 15.66 13.34 1.59
CA ILE A 552 15.28 14.74 1.77
C ILE A 552 14.51 14.87 3.10
N PRO A 553 15.03 15.64 4.08
CA PRO A 553 14.39 15.81 5.38
C PRO A 553 12.95 16.33 5.23
N GLU A 554 12.06 15.83 6.11
CA GLU A 554 10.65 16.24 6.18
C GLU A 554 9.80 15.82 4.95
N SER A 555 10.30 14.91 4.11
CA SER A 555 9.57 14.41 2.95
C SER A 555 9.62 12.89 2.84
N SER A 556 8.49 12.30 2.49
CA SER A 556 8.36 10.88 2.16
C SER A 556 8.07 10.72 0.67
N SER A 557 8.43 9.55 0.14
CA SER A 557 8.04 9.11 -1.20
C SER A 557 7.05 7.97 -1.04
N SER A 558 5.85 8.10 -1.61
CA SER A 558 4.85 7.04 -1.57
C SER A 558 4.27 6.73 -2.94
N VAL A 559 3.97 5.47 -3.17
CA VAL A 559 3.32 4.97 -4.39
C VAL A 559 2.23 4.01 -3.99
N SER A 560 1.02 4.27 -4.46
CA SER A 560 -0.13 3.40 -4.31
C SER A 560 -0.48 2.77 -5.66
N MET A 561 -0.70 1.46 -5.67
CA MET A 561 -1.14 0.69 -6.83
C MET A 561 -2.37 -0.12 -6.47
N GLN A 562 -3.31 -0.22 -7.39
CA GLN A 562 -4.56 -0.96 -7.20
C GLN A 562 -4.75 -2.02 -8.29
N ILE A 563 -5.31 -3.17 -7.92
CA ILE A 563 -5.73 -4.20 -8.87
C ILE A 563 -7.08 -4.79 -8.49
N THR A 564 -7.93 -5.00 -9.50
CA THR A 564 -9.27 -5.61 -9.38
C THR A 564 -9.28 -6.94 -10.12
N PRO A 565 -10.06 -7.94 -9.68
CA PRO A 565 -10.20 -9.20 -10.40
C PRO A 565 -11.01 -9.01 -11.70
N ASP A 566 -10.98 -10.02 -12.54
CA ASP A 566 -11.83 -10.11 -13.73
C ASP A 566 -13.31 -10.18 -13.32
N SER A 567 -14.20 -9.68 -14.18
CA SER A 567 -15.64 -9.61 -13.92
C SER A 567 -16.20 -10.97 -13.47
N GLY A 568 -16.81 -11.00 -12.29
CA GLY A 568 -17.40 -12.20 -11.68
C GLY A 568 -16.47 -13.03 -10.81
N ASN A 569 -15.17 -12.70 -10.77
CA ASN A 569 -14.18 -13.39 -9.95
C ASN A 569 -13.81 -12.61 -8.68
N ILE A 570 -13.17 -13.32 -7.76
CA ILE A 570 -12.54 -12.78 -6.55
C ILE A 570 -11.10 -13.28 -6.46
N PHE A 571 -10.22 -12.52 -5.81
CA PHE A 571 -8.86 -12.96 -5.53
C PHE A 571 -8.87 -13.99 -4.42
N ILE A 572 -8.58 -15.25 -4.76
CA ILE A 572 -8.44 -16.37 -3.84
C ILE A 572 -7.71 -17.51 -4.57
N GLY A 573 -6.74 -18.12 -3.91
CA GLY A 573 -5.99 -19.27 -4.39
C GLY A 573 -4.46 -19.15 -4.22
N PRO A 574 -3.72 -20.10 -4.82
CA PRO A 574 -2.30 -20.33 -4.52
C PRO A 574 -1.31 -19.32 -5.11
N ILE A 575 -1.65 -18.70 -6.24
CA ILE A 575 -0.74 -17.80 -6.95
C ILE A 575 -0.91 -16.39 -6.38
N ALA A 576 0.19 -15.77 -5.99
CA ALA A 576 0.17 -14.43 -5.41
C ALA A 576 -0.07 -13.34 -6.47
N SER A 577 -0.81 -12.30 -6.12
CA SER A 577 -0.87 -11.07 -6.91
C SER A 577 0.44 -10.30 -6.76
N GLU A 578 1.05 -9.88 -7.87
CA GLU A 578 2.39 -9.28 -7.86
C GLU A 578 2.36 -7.78 -8.10
N PHE A 579 3.11 -7.04 -7.30
CA PHE A 579 3.28 -5.59 -7.42
C PHE A 579 4.77 -5.26 -7.59
N PHE A 580 5.11 -4.32 -8.47
CA PHE A 580 6.48 -4.02 -8.84
C PHE A 580 6.82 -2.55 -8.57
N PHE A 581 7.73 -2.32 -7.63
CA PHE A 581 8.19 -0.98 -7.25
C PHE A 581 9.69 -0.83 -7.50
N SER A 582 10.07 0.27 -8.16
CA SER A 582 11.46 0.67 -8.27
C SER A 582 11.88 1.50 -7.05
N MET A 583 13.02 1.12 -6.48
CA MET A 583 13.63 1.75 -5.32
C MET A 583 14.89 2.48 -5.77
N THR A 584 14.80 3.81 -5.87
CA THR A 584 15.93 4.67 -6.22
C THR A 584 16.67 5.04 -4.93
N PRO A 585 17.91 4.58 -4.71
CA PRO A 585 18.70 4.97 -3.54
C PRO A 585 18.88 6.48 -3.52
N SER A 586 18.82 7.11 -2.35
CA SER A 586 18.96 8.55 -2.23
C SER A 586 19.90 8.92 -1.10
N TYR A 587 20.72 9.94 -1.33
CA TYR A 587 21.72 10.44 -0.40
C TYR A 587 21.62 11.95 -0.28
N PHE A 588 21.43 12.43 0.95
CA PHE A 588 21.30 13.83 1.29
C PHE A 588 22.48 14.29 2.12
N THR A 589 22.97 15.49 1.80
CA THR A 589 24.02 16.17 2.57
C THR A 589 23.63 17.62 2.85
N SER A 590 24.02 18.13 4.02
CA SER A 590 23.85 19.55 4.32
C SER A 590 25.02 20.14 5.09
N SER A 591 25.34 21.39 4.77
CA SER A 591 26.28 22.23 5.54
C SER A 591 25.57 23.14 6.57
N LEU A 592 24.25 23.04 6.68
CA LEU A 592 23.41 23.86 7.55
C LEU A 592 23.13 23.12 8.86
N SER A 593 23.29 23.78 10.02
CA SER A 593 22.99 23.18 11.34
C SER A 593 21.51 22.81 11.54
N LYS A 594 20.59 23.44 10.78
CA LYS A 594 19.16 23.12 10.82
C LYS A 594 18.85 21.73 10.27
N PHE A 595 19.70 21.20 9.40
CA PHE A 595 19.49 19.92 8.76
C PHE A 595 20.54 18.89 9.19
N PRO A 596 20.21 17.59 9.11
CA PRO A 596 21.16 16.52 9.34
C PRO A 596 22.34 16.60 8.36
N SER A 597 23.54 16.25 8.81
CA SER A 597 24.75 16.32 7.99
C SER A 597 24.74 15.32 6.84
N LYS A 598 24.25 14.10 7.09
CA LYS A 598 24.14 13.00 6.13
C LYS A 598 22.93 12.13 6.43
N ILE A 599 22.09 11.88 5.42
CA ILE A 599 20.96 10.95 5.49
C ILE A 599 20.89 10.12 4.21
N THR A 600 20.50 8.85 4.35
CA THR A 600 20.13 7.97 3.25
C THR A 600 18.63 7.71 3.25
N GLY A 601 18.07 7.39 2.09
CA GLY A 601 16.67 7.01 1.95
C GLY A 601 16.41 6.32 0.62
N TYR A 602 15.15 6.04 0.32
CA TYR A 602 14.75 5.59 -1.02
C TYR A 602 13.62 6.46 -1.57
N HIS A 603 13.66 6.72 -2.89
CA HIS A 603 12.49 7.18 -3.63
C HIS A 603 11.82 5.98 -4.28
N VAL A 604 10.52 5.88 -4.09
CA VAL A 604 9.70 4.79 -4.59
C VAL A 604 8.99 5.25 -5.86
N SER A 605 9.03 4.44 -6.90
CA SER A 605 8.30 4.66 -8.15
C SER A 605 7.62 3.38 -8.63
N PRO A 606 6.54 3.48 -9.41
CA PRO A 606 5.98 2.32 -10.08
C PRO A 606 6.94 1.79 -11.14
N GLU A 607 7.24 0.49 -11.14
CA GLU A 607 8.04 -0.13 -12.20
C GLU A 607 7.16 -0.65 -13.34
N SER A 608 6.12 -1.40 -13.00
CA SER A 608 5.16 -1.95 -13.97
C SER A 608 3.79 -2.12 -13.33
N SER A 609 2.76 -2.32 -14.16
CA SER A 609 1.41 -2.58 -13.68
C SER A 609 1.36 -3.88 -12.86
N PRO A 610 0.54 -3.93 -11.80
CA PRO A 610 0.41 -5.14 -10.99
C PRO A 610 -0.14 -6.30 -11.83
N LYS A 611 0.26 -7.53 -11.48
CA LYS A 611 -0.21 -8.77 -12.12
C LYS A 611 -1.16 -9.50 -11.19
N SER A 612 -2.31 -9.90 -11.73
CA SER A 612 -3.29 -10.70 -10.98
C SER A 612 -2.73 -12.08 -10.62
N GLY A 613 -2.93 -12.47 -9.36
CA GLY A 613 -2.68 -13.83 -8.89
C GLY A 613 -3.83 -14.77 -9.22
N SER A 614 -4.03 -15.77 -8.37
CA SER A 614 -5.15 -16.70 -8.48
C SER A 614 -6.48 -15.97 -8.28
N GLN A 615 -7.39 -16.26 -9.21
CA GLN A 615 -8.76 -15.77 -9.18
C GLN A 615 -9.69 -16.98 -9.32
N ASN A 616 -10.80 -16.98 -8.60
CA ASN A 616 -11.84 -18.00 -8.74
C ASN A 616 -13.22 -17.34 -8.83
N SER A 617 -14.17 -18.04 -9.44
CA SER A 617 -15.57 -17.65 -9.42
C SER A 617 -16.08 -17.70 -7.98
N ILE A 618 -17.07 -16.85 -7.68
CA ILE A 618 -17.73 -16.78 -6.38
C ILE A 618 -18.30 -18.14 -5.94
N GLU A 619 -18.73 -18.94 -6.91
CA GLU A 619 -19.33 -20.26 -6.70
C GLU A 619 -18.29 -21.39 -6.55
N ASP A 620 -16.99 -21.12 -6.77
CA ASP A 620 -15.88 -22.08 -6.61
C ASP A 620 -15.12 -21.91 -5.28
N ILE A 621 -15.64 -21.10 -4.35
CA ILE A 621 -14.98 -20.75 -3.07
C ILE A 621 -14.80 -21.95 -2.10
N SER A 622 -15.45 -23.08 -2.40
CA SER A 622 -15.47 -24.26 -1.52
C SER A 622 -14.09 -24.87 -1.29
N ILE A 623 -13.19 -24.84 -2.30
CA ILE A 623 -11.83 -25.42 -2.21
C ILE A 623 -10.74 -24.37 -2.35
N ALA A 624 -11.04 -23.27 -3.04
CA ALA A 624 -10.13 -22.16 -3.11
C ALA A 624 -9.85 -21.66 -1.68
N THR A 625 -8.57 -21.68 -1.33
CA THR A 625 -8.08 -21.21 -0.04
C THR A 625 -6.82 -20.42 -0.28
N GLN A 626 -6.44 -19.65 0.73
CA GLN A 626 -5.31 -18.75 0.72
C GLN A 626 -5.49 -17.52 -0.20
N LEU A 627 -4.92 -16.40 0.24
CA LEU A 627 -4.68 -15.22 -0.59
C LEU A 627 -3.25 -14.78 -0.34
N SER A 628 -2.54 -14.38 -1.40
CA SER A 628 -1.16 -13.97 -1.28
C SER A 628 -0.88 -12.74 -2.14
N ILE A 629 -0.07 -11.84 -1.62
CA ILE A 629 0.39 -10.64 -2.31
C ILE A 629 1.92 -10.64 -2.24
N ASN A 630 2.57 -10.48 -3.39
CA ASN A 630 4.02 -10.41 -3.49
C ASN A 630 4.46 -9.04 -3.99
N ILE A 631 5.22 -8.32 -3.18
CA ILE A 631 5.83 -7.05 -3.56
C ILE A 631 7.26 -7.32 -4.00
N ASN A 632 7.58 -6.90 -5.21
CA ASN A 632 8.93 -6.96 -5.78
C ASN A 632 9.56 -5.57 -5.74
N PHE A 633 10.66 -5.43 -5.00
CA PHE A 633 11.45 -4.22 -4.93
C PHE A 633 12.67 -4.31 -5.86
N ILE A 634 12.73 -3.41 -6.83
CA ILE A 634 13.79 -3.36 -7.83
C ILE A 634 14.72 -2.18 -7.50
N LYS A 635 15.91 -2.48 -6.97
CA LYS A 635 16.93 -1.46 -6.70
C LYS A 635 17.51 -0.93 -8.02
N LEU A 636 17.39 0.37 -8.27
CA LEU A 636 17.96 0.99 -9.47
C LEU A 636 19.48 1.16 -9.35
N LEU A 637 20.17 1.12 -10.50
CA LEU A 637 21.63 1.36 -10.63
C LEU A 637 22.01 2.84 -10.63
N THR A 638 21.03 3.73 -10.47
CA THR A 638 21.23 5.17 -10.30
C THR A 638 20.57 5.59 -8.99
N GLY A 639 21.15 6.59 -8.34
CA GLY A 639 20.62 7.16 -7.11
C GLY A 639 20.51 8.68 -7.17
N LEU A 640 19.68 9.22 -6.30
CA LEU A 640 19.44 10.65 -6.19
C LEU A 640 20.39 11.26 -5.15
N TYR A 641 21.27 12.15 -5.59
CA TYR A 641 22.06 12.99 -4.71
C TYR A 641 21.37 14.33 -4.50
N THR A 642 21.16 14.71 -3.24
CA THR A 642 20.63 16.02 -2.88
C THR A 642 21.58 16.73 -1.92
N SER A 643 21.91 17.99 -2.19
CA SER A 643 22.76 18.79 -1.30
C SER A 643 22.14 20.15 -1.03
N ARG A 644 22.10 20.54 0.26
CA ARG A 644 21.67 21.88 0.70
C ARG A 644 22.84 22.65 1.29
N TYR A 645 23.11 23.83 0.74
CA TYR A 645 24.18 24.72 1.18
C TYR A 645 23.74 26.19 1.19
N GLN A 646 24.55 27.02 1.85
CA GLN A 646 24.32 28.47 1.93
C GLN A 646 24.71 29.15 0.62
N LYS A 647 23.81 29.94 0.01
CA LYS A 647 24.11 30.71 -1.23
C LYS A 647 25.23 31.73 -0.98
N GLN A 648 25.22 32.38 0.17
CA GLN A 648 26.16 33.41 0.58
C GLN A 648 26.67 33.14 1.99
N SER A 649 27.99 33.24 2.18
CA SER A 649 28.62 33.24 3.50
C SER A 649 28.46 34.60 4.17
N VAL A 650 28.57 34.62 5.51
CA VAL A 650 28.54 35.87 6.30
C VAL A 650 29.60 36.87 5.81
N LEU A 651 30.78 36.39 5.42
CA LEU A 651 31.87 37.24 4.93
C LEU A 651 31.55 37.89 3.59
N ILE A 652 30.96 37.14 2.65
CA ILE A 652 30.52 37.68 1.35
C ILE A 652 29.38 38.69 1.57
N PHE A 653 28.45 38.39 2.47
CA PHE A 653 27.35 39.28 2.83
C PHE A 653 27.84 40.62 3.39
N ILE A 654 28.75 40.60 4.38
CA ILE A 654 29.33 41.82 4.96
C ILE A 654 30.11 42.61 3.89
N SER A 655 30.93 41.92 3.09
CA SER A 655 31.70 42.56 2.02
C SER A 655 30.80 43.21 0.97
N GLY A 656 29.68 42.58 0.64
CA GLY A 656 28.67 43.11 -0.27
C GLY A 656 28.00 44.38 0.25
N ILE A 657 27.69 44.45 1.54
CA ILE A 657 27.12 45.66 2.17
C ILE A 657 28.11 46.83 2.12
N PHE A 658 29.37 46.60 2.49
CA PHE A 658 30.39 47.65 2.43
C PHE A 658 30.67 48.11 0.99
N GLY A 659 30.75 47.17 0.05
CA GLY A 659 30.96 47.47 -1.37
C GLY A 659 29.80 48.28 -1.97
N THR A 660 28.55 47.90 -1.69
CA THR A 660 27.36 48.61 -2.19
C THR A 660 27.23 50.02 -1.62
N LEU A 661 27.49 50.21 -0.31
CA LEU A 661 27.50 51.53 0.31
C LEU A 661 28.57 52.44 -0.31
N SER A 662 29.79 51.95 -0.48
CA SER A 662 30.89 52.71 -1.11
C SER A 662 30.57 53.08 -2.56
N GLY A 663 30.04 52.13 -3.34
CA GLY A 663 29.62 52.37 -4.73
C GLY A 663 28.49 53.41 -4.85
N LEU A 664 27.50 53.36 -3.95
CA LEU A 664 26.40 54.34 -3.91
C LEU A 664 26.90 55.75 -3.65
N VAL A 665 27.82 55.93 -2.70
CA VAL A 665 28.43 57.25 -2.41
C VAL A 665 29.08 57.81 -3.68
N GLY A 666 29.87 57.01 -4.39
CA GLY A 666 30.55 57.44 -5.62
C GLY A 666 29.57 57.85 -6.73
N ILE A 667 28.59 57.00 -7.03
CA ILE A 667 27.61 57.24 -8.12
C ILE A 667 26.75 58.47 -7.81
N ILE A 668 26.23 58.59 -6.58
CA ILE A 668 25.38 59.70 -6.18
C ILE A 668 26.18 61.02 -6.17
N GLY A 669 27.45 60.98 -5.75
CA GLY A 669 28.34 62.14 -5.82
C GLY A 669 28.57 62.65 -7.25
N ILE A 670 28.80 61.73 -8.22
CA ILE A 670 28.95 62.08 -9.64
C ILE A 670 27.64 62.68 -10.19
N LEU A 671 26.49 62.07 -9.89
CA LEU A 671 25.19 62.55 -10.34
C LEU A 671 24.88 63.94 -9.77
N MET A 672 25.19 64.18 -8.51
CA MET A 672 25.05 65.50 -7.87
C MET A 672 25.92 66.52 -8.60
N SER A 673 27.20 66.23 -8.82
CA SER A 673 28.12 67.13 -9.52
C SER A 673 27.62 67.46 -10.94
N GLN A 674 27.15 66.48 -11.71
CA GLN A 674 26.57 66.76 -13.02
C GLN A 674 25.29 67.59 -12.96
N PHE A 675 24.44 67.33 -11.97
CA PHE A 675 23.19 68.07 -11.77
C PHE A 675 23.45 69.53 -11.42
N GLU A 676 24.40 69.81 -10.54
CA GLU A 676 24.86 71.16 -10.21
C GLU A 676 25.41 71.89 -11.44
N LYS A 677 26.24 71.21 -12.25
CA LYS A 677 26.79 71.79 -13.48
C LYS A 677 25.68 72.20 -14.45
N ARG A 678 24.62 71.38 -14.59
CA ARG A 678 23.43 71.71 -15.40
C ARG A 678 22.64 72.87 -14.82
N ILE A 679 22.43 72.92 -13.50
CA ILE A 679 21.75 74.04 -12.84
C ILE A 679 22.54 75.33 -13.00
N LYS A 680 23.86 75.31 -12.80
CA LYS A 680 24.73 76.48 -12.97
C LYS A 680 24.68 77.00 -14.41
N LYS A 681 24.73 76.10 -15.40
CA LYS A 681 24.58 76.44 -16.84
C LYS A 681 23.20 77.00 -17.19
N ARG A 682 22.11 76.49 -16.60
CA ARG A 682 20.77 77.07 -16.77
C ARG A 682 20.65 78.43 -16.09
N LYS A 683 21.21 78.60 -14.90
CA LYS A 683 21.20 79.87 -14.16
C LYS A 683 22.01 80.94 -14.89
N SER A 684 23.16 80.60 -15.47
CA SER A 684 23.94 81.53 -16.31
C SER A 684 23.20 81.88 -17.61
N LYS A 685 22.56 80.92 -18.28
CA LYS A 685 21.73 81.17 -19.47
C LYS A 685 20.49 82.01 -19.15
N PHE A 686 19.84 81.79 -18.00
CA PHE A 686 18.72 82.60 -17.53
C PHE A 686 19.16 84.01 -17.14
N LEU A 687 20.30 84.16 -16.44
CA LEU A 687 20.88 85.48 -16.17
C LEU A 687 21.21 86.20 -17.47
N LEU A 688 21.83 85.52 -18.44
CA LEU A 688 22.16 86.06 -19.76
C LEU A 688 20.89 86.53 -20.49
N ASN A 689 19.84 85.72 -20.52
CA ASN A 689 18.56 86.09 -21.13
C ASN A 689 17.85 87.23 -20.38
N LYS A 690 17.94 87.27 -19.04
CA LYS A 690 17.39 88.37 -18.24
C LYS A 690 18.15 89.67 -18.50
N THR A 691 19.49 89.64 -18.50
CA THR A 691 20.31 90.80 -18.87
C THR A 691 20.08 91.22 -20.31
N LEU A 692 19.87 90.28 -21.24
CA LEU A 692 19.54 90.61 -22.64
C LEU A 692 18.15 91.27 -22.74
N LYS A 693 17.17 90.80 -21.96
CA LYS A 693 15.83 91.38 -21.89
C LYS A 693 15.83 92.77 -21.25
N ASP A 694 16.59 92.95 -20.17
CA ASP A 694 16.81 94.24 -19.52
C ASP A 694 17.56 95.22 -20.46
N ILE A 695 18.47 94.74 -21.33
CA ILE A 695 19.14 95.56 -22.36
C ILE A 695 18.16 95.96 -23.48
N ILE A 696 17.31 95.05 -23.95
CA ILE A 696 16.30 95.33 -24.98
C ILE A 696 15.23 96.31 -24.47
N ASP A 697 14.77 96.15 -23.23
CA ASP A 697 13.81 97.07 -22.59
C ASP A 697 14.44 98.47 -22.38
N ASN A 698 15.74 98.54 -22.06
CA ASN A 698 16.48 99.81 -22.01
C ASN A 698 16.71 100.44 -23.40
N GLU A 699 16.87 99.64 -24.46
CA GLU A 699 16.95 100.14 -25.84
C GLU A 699 15.61 100.76 -26.30
N ALA A 700 14.47 100.19 -25.89
CA ALA A 700 13.15 100.74 -26.13
C ALA A 700 12.93 102.10 -25.41
N ILE A 701 13.46 102.23 -24.18
CA ILE A 701 13.46 103.50 -23.42
C ILE A 701 14.40 104.54 -24.07
N CYS A 702 15.54 104.12 -24.62
CA CYS A 702 16.45 105.01 -25.35
C CYS A 702 15.85 105.50 -26.69
N LYS A 703 15.09 104.68 -27.42
CA LYS A 703 14.39 105.12 -28.66
C LYS A 703 13.29 106.17 -28.41
N MET A 704 12.66 106.19 -27.23
CA MET A 704 11.72 107.27 -26.87
C MET A 704 12.42 108.61 -26.57
N ASN A 705 13.66 108.59 -26.05
CA ASN A 705 14.40 109.81 -25.72
C ASN A 705 15.14 110.44 -26.91
N PHE A 706 15.44 109.68 -27.98
CA PHE A 706 16.14 110.19 -29.17
C PHE A 706 15.25 110.82 -30.25
N ASN A 707 13.92 110.72 -30.16
CA ASN A 707 12.99 111.41 -31.08
C ASN A 707 12.75 112.90 -30.74
N ARG A 708 13.50 113.48 -29.80
CA ARG A 708 13.36 114.90 -29.40
C ARG A 708 14.51 115.82 -29.80
N PHE A 709 15.58 115.31 -30.39
CA PHE A 709 16.75 116.11 -30.80
C PHE A 709 17.40 115.56 -32.07
N LYS A 710 16.77 115.80 -33.23
CA LYS A 710 17.45 115.72 -34.53
C LYS A 710 16.65 116.48 -35.59
N ASP A 711 16.60 117.79 -35.42
CA ASP A 711 16.22 118.73 -36.47
C ASP A 711 17.25 119.87 -36.45
N TYR A 712 18.40 119.67 -37.09
CA TYR A 712 19.21 120.73 -37.71
C TYR A 712 20.45 120.19 -38.45
N LYS A 713 20.49 120.48 -39.76
CA LYS A 713 21.65 120.69 -40.66
C LYS A 713 22.72 119.60 -40.75
N SER A 714 22.77 118.82 -41.85
CA SER A 714 23.32 119.16 -43.18
C SER A 714 24.84 119.38 -43.21
N ARG A 715 25.58 118.45 -43.83
CA ARG A 715 26.45 118.66 -45.01
C ARG A 715 27.42 117.50 -45.16
N TYR A 716 27.47 116.96 -46.38
CA TYR A 716 28.64 116.34 -47.05
C TYR A 716 29.29 115.12 -46.35
N GLU A 717 29.66 113.99 -46.96
CA GLU A 717 29.80 113.47 -48.33
C GLU A 717 30.45 112.08 -48.08
N SER A 718 29.77 110.94 -48.23
CA SER A 718 29.84 110.02 -49.37
C SER A 718 31.25 109.63 -49.87
N LEU A 719 31.69 108.40 -49.54
CA LEU A 719 32.55 107.48 -50.31
C LEU A 719 32.92 106.31 -49.37
N GLY A 720 32.73 105.00 -49.62
CA GLY A 720 32.10 104.17 -50.66
C GLY A 720 32.04 102.74 -50.06
N LYS A 721 30.94 101.98 -50.17
CA LYS A 721 30.70 100.91 -51.18
C LYS A 721 31.96 100.05 -51.41
N LEU A 722 31.97 98.73 -51.18
CA LEU A 722 31.21 97.61 -51.79
C LEU A 722 31.51 96.35 -50.92
N SER A 723 30.78 95.23 -50.92
CA SER A 723 29.89 94.61 -51.90
C SER A 723 29.01 93.54 -51.23
N ASN A 724 27.81 93.37 -51.82
CA ASN A 724 26.79 92.37 -51.55
C ASN A 724 27.17 90.92 -51.92
N ASP A 725 26.46 90.01 -51.27
CA ASP A 725 25.82 88.77 -51.74
C ASP A 725 26.34 88.04 -52.99
N LYS A 726 26.49 86.71 -52.85
CA LYS A 726 25.60 85.76 -53.53
C LYS A 726 25.70 84.32 -53.00
N ASN A 727 24.56 83.67 -53.12
CA ASN A 727 24.17 82.32 -52.74
C ASN A 727 24.79 81.17 -53.56
N SER A 728 24.64 79.97 -52.95
CA SER A 728 24.11 78.69 -53.47
C SER A 728 24.99 77.59 -54.10
N GLU A 729 24.50 76.35 -53.85
CA GLU A 729 24.73 75.01 -54.45
C GLU A 729 25.80 74.15 -53.72
N ILE A 730 25.46 73.09 -52.97
CA ILE A 730 24.90 71.74 -53.30
C ILE A 730 25.67 71.05 -54.44
N GLU A 731 26.54 70.07 -54.13
CA GLU A 731 26.26 68.61 -54.24
C GLU A 731 27.52 67.74 -53.94
N ILE A 732 27.34 66.77 -53.03
CA ILE A 732 27.89 65.39 -52.92
C ILE A 732 29.30 65.04 -53.46
N LEU A 733 30.17 64.47 -52.60
CA LEU A 733 30.83 63.16 -52.83
C LEU A 733 31.52 62.58 -51.58
N ASN A 734 31.40 61.25 -51.48
CA ASN A 734 31.77 60.32 -50.41
C ASN A 734 33.28 60.08 -50.19
N LEU A 735 33.55 59.32 -49.11
CA LEU A 735 34.74 58.55 -48.68
C LEU A 735 35.55 59.25 -47.57
N SER A 736 35.91 58.64 -46.44
CA SER A 736 35.89 57.24 -46.00
C SER A 736 36.24 57.17 -44.49
N ALA A 737 35.86 56.04 -43.87
CA ALA A 737 36.22 55.50 -42.55
C ALA A 737 35.32 55.93 -41.36
#